data_AF-A0A9D5R221-F1
#
_entry.id   AF-A0A9D5R221-F1
#
_cell.length_a   1.000
_cell.length_b   1.000
_cell.length_c   1.000
_cell.angle_alpha   90.00
_cell.angle_beta   90.00
_cell.angle_gamma   90.00
#
_symmetry.space_group_name_H-M   'P 1'
#
loop_
_entity.id
_entity.type
_entity.pdbx_description
1 polymer ?
#
loop_
_entity_poly.entity_id
_entity_poly.type
_entity_poly.pdbx_seq_one_letter_code
_entity_poly.pdbx_strand_id
1 'polypeptide(L)'
;MFKKLLLLAALGSALPAFAAYEINFPASTKISVNQRWLNAVSLGEESAQVNQKSDLLLYHDLTESAIFSAEAGTVALPAFDWNGTWMHGYVYLDANNDGSFDPASELMSYTYFAGHNSTSAPAESNCGVSPLPAFIIPALPKGDYRMRYIVDWDANDPKGRNTADNDIVTNNGAIVDVILRITAEAPAAQSGNYEINYPANEKITHNEKPIRRLISLTLNSPTTGNQVIPVGQDENLLLFHDRTDYELLATYGEQLSLNMNWTSDKWMNTYLYIDRNGNGIFENVIAPDGKACSGSDLIAFSNFNKMNSAGVTSEAGNVVPLPAFYLPEDLPAGKYRARFKLDWDNIDPKGSETILKDGGAIVDFTLNVAESIAMTDLKLMPLNCLLMTADGQNLRESIVRNSPLTIKAQPTLPGFVGDKIIVRHGSGDSLTDTELPLADDGSVTIPAEIINSDAITIYALFTEATDSEWTKVWGDEFNSGKMDSKRWSYHPKWGSNTWNRFLAETGKAQKAVNVFEDGYYNAYCIKNDEYNTGADKDKEMVSGGIYSSGKFTFHYGKLEARIKTHPHTGNFPAFWLMPASNEEGGWPLSGEIDIWEQIDAAGQAHGTVHSGWTYKSYGEPGKYSPTSTGQYNYDPAEWHVYAIEWDENEIRWYVDGNHFFTYANQHYSKGSYTENVTWPFYKDFYIILNQSVGNGSWAKNPDMNFTYHTQFDYVRAYKKKGDNNYKSTAKDNGDDPDFYVSLDDSSIEVITDDSLAQGPVMFFDLHGRRVSAPAKGGIYIRKAGNNVSKIVL
;
A
#
# COMPACT_ATOMS: atom_id res chain seq x y z
N MET A 1 -36.10 74.65 30.17
CA MET A 1 -35.09 75.50 29.50
C MET A 1 -34.05 74.56 28.92
N PHE A 2 -34.14 74.17 27.64
CA PHE A 2 -33.57 74.83 26.46
C PHE A 2 -32.04 74.69 26.29
N LYS A 3 -31.64 73.93 25.25
CA LYS A 3 -30.48 74.09 24.31
C LYS A 3 -29.06 73.98 24.92
N LYS A 4 -28.03 73.36 24.33
CA LYS A 4 -27.58 73.03 22.95
C LYS A 4 -26.48 71.94 23.09
N LEU A 5 -26.38 70.86 22.30
CA LEU A 5 -25.99 70.72 20.89
C LEU A 5 -24.49 70.99 20.58
N LEU A 6 -23.81 69.93 20.10
CA LEU A 6 -22.61 69.81 19.24
C LEU A 6 -21.24 70.34 19.73
N LEU A 7 -20.27 69.42 19.86
CA LEU A 7 -19.05 69.46 19.03
C LEU A 7 -18.46 68.05 18.86
N LEU A 8 -18.60 67.52 17.65
CA LEU A 8 -17.81 66.42 17.09
C LEU A 8 -16.68 67.10 16.31
N ALA A 9 -15.41 66.89 16.67
CA ALA A 9 -14.26 67.17 15.81
C ALA A 9 -12.97 66.53 16.35
N ALA A 10 -12.50 65.52 15.64
CA ALA A 10 -11.10 65.17 15.42
C ALA A 10 -10.19 65.00 16.66
N LEU A 11 -10.22 63.81 17.25
CA LEU A 11 -8.98 63.15 17.64
C LEU A 11 -8.84 61.96 16.70
N GLY A 12 -8.12 62.18 15.60
CA GLY A 12 -7.61 61.07 14.80
C GLY A 12 -6.77 60.21 15.72
N SER A 13 -7.19 58.96 15.92
CA SER A 13 -6.33 57.93 16.46
C SER A 13 -5.14 57.82 15.51
N ALA A 14 -3.99 58.34 15.93
CA ALA A 14 -2.73 57.95 15.31
C ALA A 14 -2.67 56.43 15.39
N LEU A 15 -2.54 55.79 14.23
CA LEU A 15 -2.20 54.37 14.12
C LEU A 15 -1.02 54.09 15.06
N PRO A 16 -0.99 52.98 15.80
CA PRO A 16 0.25 52.58 16.44
C PRO A 16 1.31 52.50 15.34
N ALA A 17 2.44 53.18 15.54
CA ALA A 17 3.60 52.98 14.68
C ALA A 17 3.90 51.49 14.70
N PHE A 18 3.74 50.79 13.56
CA PHE A 18 4.17 49.40 13.44
C PHE A 18 5.61 49.32 13.93
N ALA A 19 5.88 48.46 14.92
CA ALA A 19 7.27 48.12 15.24
C ALA A 19 7.94 47.62 13.94
N ALA A 20 9.20 47.97 13.73
CA ALA A 20 9.92 47.50 12.55
C ALA A 20 9.97 45.97 12.57
N TYR A 21 9.49 45.32 11.49
CA TYR A 21 9.51 43.87 11.38
C TYR A 21 10.97 43.43 11.26
N GLU A 22 11.34 42.42 12.05
CA GLU A 22 12.73 41.98 12.12
C GLU A 22 13.24 41.50 10.75
N ILE A 23 14.50 41.83 10.49
CA ILE A 23 15.32 41.31 9.40
C ILE A 23 16.70 40.98 9.96
N ASN A 24 17.41 40.02 9.37
CA ASN A 24 18.71 39.55 9.86
C ASN A 24 19.85 40.57 9.63
N PHE A 25 19.52 41.74 9.06
CA PHE A 25 20.46 42.74 8.60
C PHE A 25 20.01 44.14 9.01
N PRO A 26 20.91 45.12 9.14
CA PRO A 26 20.51 46.52 9.23
C PRO A 26 19.67 46.94 8.00
N ALA A 27 18.62 47.73 8.19
CA ALA A 27 17.76 48.20 7.08
C ALA A 27 18.52 48.97 5.97
N SER A 28 19.68 49.55 6.30
CA SER A 28 20.56 50.22 5.35
C SER A 28 21.51 49.29 4.57
N THR A 29 21.39 47.96 4.74
CA THR A 29 22.26 46.98 4.10
C THR A 29 22.09 47.00 2.60
N LYS A 30 23.21 46.92 1.89
CA LYS A 30 23.25 46.91 0.44
C LYS A 30 23.68 45.55 -0.10
N ILE A 31 23.07 45.14 -1.20
CA ILE A 31 23.48 43.96 -1.96
C ILE A 31 24.87 44.16 -2.58
N SER A 32 25.55 43.05 -2.84
CA SER A 32 26.99 43.04 -3.11
C SER A 32 27.38 43.59 -4.51
N VAL A 33 26.51 43.40 -5.51
CA VAL A 33 26.71 43.87 -6.91
C VAL A 33 25.35 44.26 -7.54
N ASN A 34 25.29 44.76 -8.78
CA ASN A 34 24.03 45.06 -9.49
C ASN A 34 23.77 44.09 -10.64
N GLN A 35 23.98 42.78 -10.41
CA GLN A 35 23.77 41.76 -11.45
C GLN A 35 22.34 41.22 -11.48
N ARG A 36 21.64 41.32 -10.34
CA ARG A 36 20.24 40.97 -10.17
C ARG A 36 19.58 42.02 -9.29
N TRP A 37 18.31 42.31 -9.55
CA TRP A 37 17.54 43.28 -8.78
C TRP A 37 16.03 43.11 -8.99
N LEU A 38 15.27 43.57 -8.00
CA LEU A 38 13.81 43.66 -8.03
C LEU A 38 13.36 45.04 -8.54
N ASN A 39 12.47 45.06 -9.53
CA ASN A 39 11.88 46.29 -10.06
C ASN A 39 10.53 46.60 -9.40
N ALA A 40 9.72 45.58 -9.08
CA ALA A 40 8.42 45.75 -8.46
C ALA A 40 7.90 44.44 -7.84
N VAL A 41 6.94 44.59 -6.94
CA VAL A 41 6.08 43.49 -6.44
C VAL A 41 4.63 43.83 -6.72
N SER A 42 3.78 42.82 -6.89
CA SER A 42 2.35 43.02 -7.16
C SER A 42 1.46 42.00 -6.48
N LEU A 43 0.20 42.39 -6.31
CA LEU A 43 -0.92 41.54 -5.91
C LEU A 43 -2.08 41.81 -6.87
N GLY A 44 -2.32 40.88 -7.81
CA GLY A 44 -3.29 41.12 -8.88
C GLY A 44 -2.86 42.28 -9.79
N GLU A 45 -3.74 43.26 -9.98
CA GLU A 45 -3.48 44.44 -10.81
C GLU A 45 -2.70 45.55 -10.08
N GLU A 46 -2.59 45.47 -8.76
CA GLU A 46 -1.91 46.46 -7.93
C GLU A 46 -0.41 46.15 -7.84
N SER A 47 0.44 47.18 -8.01
CA SER A 47 1.90 47.00 -7.99
C SER A 47 2.60 48.10 -7.20
N ALA A 48 3.71 47.74 -6.56
CA ALA A 48 4.58 48.61 -5.79
C ALA A 48 5.98 48.58 -6.42
N GLN A 49 6.49 49.75 -6.81
CA GLN A 49 7.79 49.88 -7.47
C GLN A 49 8.93 49.84 -6.45
N VAL A 50 10.02 49.16 -6.82
CA VAL A 50 11.22 48.94 -6.01
C VAL A 50 12.43 49.46 -6.79
N ASN A 51 13.21 50.36 -6.19
CA ASN A 51 14.35 51.00 -6.85
C ASN A 51 15.68 50.28 -6.62
N GLN A 52 15.64 48.96 -6.38
CA GLN A 52 16.81 48.17 -5.95
C GLN A 52 18.00 48.29 -6.91
N LYS A 53 17.75 48.39 -8.22
CA LYS A 53 18.80 48.59 -9.23
C LYS A 53 19.67 49.82 -8.96
N SER A 54 19.09 50.87 -8.41
CA SER A 54 19.74 52.17 -8.23
C SER A 54 20.25 52.36 -6.80
N ASP A 55 19.46 52.02 -5.79
CA ASP A 55 19.82 52.22 -4.38
C ASP A 55 20.67 51.08 -3.80
N LEU A 56 20.57 49.89 -4.40
CA LEU A 56 21.16 48.61 -3.99
C LEU A 56 20.70 48.13 -2.61
N LEU A 57 19.59 48.64 -2.07
CA LEU A 57 19.11 48.23 -0.77
C LEU A 57 18.60 46.79 -0.80
N LEU A 58 18.93 46.01 0.22
CA LEU A 58 18.35 44.68 0.42
C LEU A 58 16.87 44.79 0.81
N TYR A 59 16.56 45.76 1.68
CA TYR A 59 15.25 45.92 2.30
C TYR A 59 14.57 47.22 1.87
N HIS A 60 13.31 47.10 1.44
CA HIS A 60 12.44 48.22 1.09
C HIS A 60 11.15 48.15 1.92
N ASP A 61 11.02 49.03 2.90
CA ASP A 61 9.74 49.28 3.57
C ASP A 61 8.90 50.25 2.72
N LEU A 62 7.89 49.72 2.03
CA LEU A 62 6.99 50.51 1.19
C LEU A 62 5.65 50.77 1.86
N THR A 63 5.50 50.50 3.15
CA THR A 63 4.19 50.38 3.81
C THR A 63 3.43 51.70 3.97
N GLU A 64 4.12 52.83 3.88
CA GLU A 64 3.48 54.16 3.78
C GLU A 64 3.01 54.49 2.35
N SER A 65 3.52 53.80 1.34
CA SER A 65 3.37 54.13 -0.09
C SER A 65 2.66 53.06 -0.93
N ALA A 66 2.56 51.83 -0.42
CA ALA A 66 2.01 50.67 -1.09
C ALA A 66 0.99 49.97 -0.17
N ILE A 67 -0.29 50.12 -0.50
CA ILE A 67 -1.41 49.43 0.13
C ILE A 67 -2.09 48.63 -0.95
N PHE A 68 -2.03 47.30 -0.84
CA PHE A 68 -2.81 46.40 -1.67
C PHE A 68 -4.16 46.12 -1.03
N SER A 69 -5.22 45.97 -1.82
CA SER A 69 -6.59 45.74 -1.33
C SER A 69 -7.09 44.36 -1.74
N ALA A 70 -7.66 43.62 -0.79
CA ALA A 70 -8.30 42.34 -1.08
C ALA A 70 -9.51 42.09 -0.16
N GLU A 71 -10.38 41.18 -0.58
CA GLU A 71 -11.45 40.64 0.26
C GLU A 71 -11.00 39.29 0.83
N ALA A 72 -11.28 39.04 2.12
CA ALA A 72 -10.97 37.74 2.73
C ALA A 72 -11.75 36.61 2.03
N GLY A 73 -11.08 35.48 1.79
CA GLY A 73 -11.61 34.36 1.01
C GLY A 73 -11.46 34.50 -0.52
N THR A 74 -10.87 35.58 -1.04
CA THR A 74 -10.61 35.75 -2.48
C THR A 74 -9.21 35.31 -2.90
N VAL A 75 -9.01 35.09 -4.20
CA VAL A 75 -7.70 34.71 -4.76
C VAL A 75 -6.75 35.90 -4.75
N ALA A 76 -5.58 35.69 -4.18
CA ALA A 76 -4.42 36.53 -4.33
C ALA A 76 -3.50 36.01 -5.44
N LEU A 77 -3.11 36.93 -6.35
CA LEU A 77 -2.14 36.67 -7.42
C LEU A 77 -0.85 37.45 -7.17
N PRO A 78 0.04 36.96 -6.29
CA PRO A 78 1.31 37.61 -6.05
C PRO A 78 2.26 37.46 -7.26
N ALA A 79 3.07 38.49 -7.53
CA ALA A 79 4.13 38.39 -8.53
C ALA A 79 5.33 39.30 -8.23
N PHE A 80 6.47 38.94 -8.85
CA PHE A 80 7.72 39.68 -8.81
C PHE A 80 8.08 40.15 -10.24
N ASP A 81 8.37 41.45 -10.40
CA ASP A 81 9.11 41.96 -11.56
C ASP A 81 10.61 41.90 -11.25
N TRP A 82 11.18 40.73 -11.46
CA TRP A 82 12.55 40.41 -11.11
C TRP A 82 13.49 40.39 -12.32
N ASN A 83 14.65 41.02 -12.20
CA ASN A 83 15.73 40.90 -13.18
C ASN A 83 16.83 39.98 -12.65
N GLY A 84 16.87 38.74 -13.15
CA GLY A 84 17.90 37.76 -12.83
C GLY A 84 17.43 36.32 -13.04
N THR A 85 18.36 35.37 -12.95
CA THR A 85 18.05 33.93 -13.00
C THR A 85 18.35 33.27 -11.66
N TRP A 86 17.78 32.08 -11.44
CA TRP A 86 18.08 31.16 -10.33
C TRP A 86 17.48 31.49 -8.95
N MET A 87 16.97 32.69 -8.67
CA MET A 87 16.34 32.97 -7.35
C MET A 87 14.94 32.37 -7.20
N HIS A 88 14.44 32.26 -5.97
CA HIS A 88 13.06 31.86 -5.64
C HIS A 88 12.30 32.99 -4.95
N GLY A 89 10.99 33.02 -5.16
CA GLY A 89 10.09 34.02 -4.58
C GLY A 89 9.33 33.43 -3.39
N TYR A 90 9.16 34.22 -2.34
CA TYR A 90 8.37 33.87 -1.15
C TYR A 90 7.51 35.07 -0.75
N VAL A 91 6.24 34.82 -0.40
CA VAL A 91 5.29 35.84 0.04
C VAL A 91 4.70 35.43 1.38
N TYR A 92 4.85 36.32 2.37
CA TYR A 92 4.32 36.15 3.72
C TYR A 92 3.21 37.14 4.01
N LEU A 93 2.26 36.74 4.85
CA LEU A 93 1.21 37.60 5.39
C LEU A 93 1.15 37.41 6.89
N ASP A 94 1.42 38.46 7.66
CA ASP A 94 1.27 38.47 9.12
C ASP A 94 -0.23 38.52 9.40
N ALA A 95 -0.82 37.34 9.49
CA ALA A 95 -2.25 37.12 9.56
C ALA A 95 -2.77 37.35 10.99
N ASN A 96 -1.92 37.11 11.99
CA ASN A 96 -2.25 37.28 13.40
C ASN A 96 -1.96 38.71 13.92
N ASN A 97 -1.27 39.52 13.10
CA ASN A 97 -0.85 40.89 13.36
C ASN A 97 0.02 41.03 14.63
N ASP A 98 0.90 40.06 14.86
CA ASP A 98 1.78 40.00 16.04
C ASP A 98 3.11 40.75 15.85
N GLY A 99 3.38 41.24 14.64
CA GLY A 99 4.60 41.98 14.32
C GLY A 99 5.77 41.11 13.87
N SER A 100 5.52 39.83 13.60
CA SER A 100 6.49 38.86 13.10
C SER A 100 5.91 38.02 11.96
N PHE A 101 6.74 37.17 11.37
CA PHE A 101 6.30 36.22 10.33
C PHE A 101 6.74 34.82 10.75
N ASP A 102 5.79 33.90 10.86
CA ASP A 102 6.02 32.48 11.12
C ASP A 102 6.02 31.68 9.79
N PRO A 103 7.15 31.08 9.37
CA PRO A 103 7.21 30.28 8.14
C PRO A 103 6.24 29.11 8.09
N ALA A 104 5.80 28.58 9.23
CA ALA A 104 4.90 27.43 9.28
C ALA A 104 3.44 27.79 8.99
N SER A 105 3.01 29.02 9.31
CA SER A 105 1.61 29.43 9.24
C SER A 105 1.36 30.65 8.35
N GLU A 106 2.41 31.43 8.05
CA GLU A 106 2.29 32.74 7.40
C GLU A 106 3.00 32.82 6.04
N LEU A 107 3.64 31.72 5.59
CA LEU A 107 4.16 31.59 4.23
C LEU A 107 3.03 31.25 3.26
N MET A 108 2.50 32.26 2.58
CA MET A 108 1.32 32.14 1.73
C MET A 108 1.62 31.53 0.35
N SER A 109 2.77 31.87 -0.23
CA SER A 109 3.14 31.41 -1.56
C SER A 109 4.64 31.41 -1.80
N TYR A 110 5.12 30.39 -2.50
CA TYR A 110 6.52 30.25 -2.91
C TYR A 110 6.70 29.43 -4.19
N THR A 111 7.77 29.73 -4.94
CA THR A 111 8.12 28.99 -6.17
C THR A 111 8.88 27.69 -5.92
N TYR A 112 9.73 27.65 -4.90
CA TYR A 112 10.50 26.45 -4.55
C TYR A 112 10.94 26.47 -3.08
N PHE A 113 10.71 25.36 -2.39
CA PHE A 113 11.29 25.04 -1.09
C PHE A 113 11.29 23.51 -0.93
N ALA A 114 12.43 22.92 -0.54
CA ALA A 114 12.53 21.48 -0.29
C ALA A 114 11.98 20.59 -1.44
N GLY A 115 12.23 20.95 -2.69
CA GLY A 115 11.82 20.18 -3.88
C GLY A 115 10.38 20.39 -4.36
N HIS A 116 9.62 21.26 -3.70
CA HIS A 116 8.20 21.51 -4.01
C HIS A 116 7.90 23.00 -4.10
N ASN A 117 6.76 23.37 -4.69
CA ASN A 117 6.20 24.72 -4.61
C ASN A 117 5.06 24.78 -3.57
N SER A 118 4.48 25.96 -3.37
CA SER A 118 3.35 26.18 -2.43
C SER A 118 2.03 25.47 -2.78
N THR A 119 1.93 24.79 -3.93
CA THR A 119 0.80 23.88 -4.23
C THR A 119 1.15 22.42 -3.99
N SER A 120 2.26 22.16 -3.27
CA SER A 120 2.84 20.82 -3.05
C SER A 120 3.26 20.10 -4.33
N ALA A 121 3.30 20.79 -5.48
CA ALA A 121 3.75 20.20 -6.72
C ALA A 121 5.29 20.14 -6.74
N PRO A 122 5.90 19.07 -7.27
CA PRO A 122 7.35 19.01 -7.47
C PRO A 122 7.85 20.21 -8.28
N ALA A 123 8.94 20.81 -7.83
CA ALA A 123 9.55 21.97 -8.46
C ALA A 123 11.06 21.76 -8.62
N GLU A 124 11.62 22.20 -9.74
CA GLU A 124 13.06 22.17 -9.96
C GLU A 124 13.74 23.33 -9.22
N SER A 125 14.93 23.10 -8.66
CA SER A 125 15.71 24.09 -7.91
C SER A 125 16.20 25.28 -8.75
N ASN A 126 15.84 25.36 -10.03
CA ASN A 126 16.21 26.42 -10.96
C ASN A 126 14.97 27.16 -11.53
N CYS A 127 13.77 26.94 -10.96
CA CYS A 127 12.50 27.42 -11.50
C CYS A 127 12.32 28.94 -11.55
N GLY A 128 13.18 29.71 -10.87
CA GLY A 128 13.04 31.16 -10.78
C GLY A 128 11.98 31.61 -9.77
N VAL A 129 11.64 32.90 -9.83
CA VAL A 129 10.67 33.56 -8.94
C VAL A 129 9.24 33.61 -9.53
N SER A 130 9.07 33.14 -10.77
CA SER A 130 7.82 33.20 -11.53
C SER A 130 7.60 31.94 -12.38
N PRO A 131 6.35 31.44 -12.52
CA PRO A 131 5.14 31.96 -11.89
C PRO A 131 5.10 31.62 -10.40
N LEU A 132 4.66 32.58 -9.58
CA LEU A 132 4.39 32.35 -8.16
C LEU A 132 2.96 31.77 -8.03
N PRO A 133 2.74 30.69 -7.27
CA PRO A 133 1.40 30.14 -7.12
C PRO A 133 0.42 31.12 -6.46
N ALA A 134 -0.86 31.03 -6.85
CA ALA A 134 -1.90 31.80 -6.19
C ALA A 134 -2.27 31.20 -4.82
N PHE A 135 -2.82 32.02 -3.94
CA PHE A 135 -3.30 31.59 -2.62
C PHE A 135 -4.63 32.27 -2.28
N ILE A 136 -5.33 31.75 -1.27
CA ILE A 136 -6.56 32.35 -0.76
C ILE A 136 -6.23 33.30 0.38
N ILE A 137 -6.73 34.53 0.31
CA ILE A 137 -6.63 35.47 1.44
C ILE A 137 -7.33 34.82 2.64
N PRO A 138 -6.63 34.60 3.77
CA PRO A 138 -7.24 33.95 4.93
C PRO A 138 -8.48 34.71 5.44
N ALA A 139 -9.32 34.03 6.23
CA ALA A 139 -10.51 34.61 6.85
C ALA A 139 -10.14 35.64 7.94
N LEU A 140 -9.66 36.81 7.50
CA LEU A 140 -9.18 37.89 8.35
C LEU A 140 -10.26 38.94 8.60
N PRO A 141 -10.33 39.52 9.81
CA PRO A 141 -11.11 40.73 10.05
C PRO A 141 -10.71 41.89 9.14
N LYS A 142 -11.62 42.84 8.91
CA LYS A 142 -11.28 44.09 8.20
C LYS A 142 -10.16 44.82 8.92
N GLY A 143 -9.10 45.13 8.20
CA GLY A 143 -7.93 45.75 8.78
C GLY A 143 -6.75 45.82 7.81
N ASP A 144 -5.67 46.40 8.30
CA ASP A 144 -4.39 46.48 7.61
C ASP A 144 -3.46 45.44 8.24
N TYR A 145 -2.87 44.59 7.40
CA TYR A 145 -1.94 43.53 7.76
C TYR A 145 -0.63 43.73 7.02
N ARG A 146 0.48 43.26 7.60
CA ARG A 146 1.78 43.32 6.93
C ARG A 146 1.92 42.17 5.94
N MET A 147 2.33 42.49 4.71
CA MET A 147 2.71 41.49 3.72
C MET A 147 4.17 41.71 3.30
N ARG A 148 4.92 40.62 3.21
CA ARG A 148 6.35 40.64 2.88
C ARG A 148 6.65 39.80 1.65
N TYR A 149 7.38 40.37 0.71
CA TYR A 149 7.90 39.72 -0.48
C TYR A 149 9.39 39.50 -0.33
N ILE A 150 9.86 38.29 -0.61
CA ILE A 150 11.28 37.92 -0.51
C ILE A 150 11.73 37.25 -1.80
N VAL A 151 12.91 37.66 -2.26
CA VAL A 151 13.67 36.95 -3.29
C VAL A 151 14.93 36.39 -2.65
N ASP A 152 14.98 35.07 -2.45
CA ASP A 152 16.12 34.37 -1.85
C ASP A 152 16.42 33.05 -2.60
N TRP A 153 17.59 32.48 -2.37
CA TRP A 153 17.95 31.15 -2.88
C TRP A 153 17.55 30.11 -1.83
N ASP A 154 16.74 29.12 -2.19
CA ASP A 154 16.36 27.95 -1.38
C ASP A 154 16.27 28.18 0.16
N ALA A 155 15.46 29.17 0.56
CA ALA A 155 15.32 29.57 1.94
C ALA A 155 13.97 30.23 2.22
N ASN A 156 13.20 29.67 3.14
CA ASN A 156 11.95 30.24 3.65
C ASN A 156 12.18 31.05 4.96
N ASP A 157 13.31 31.73 5.09
CA ASP A 157 13.55 32.60 6.25
C ASP A 157 12.95 34.00 5.98
N PRO A 158 11.89 34.42 6.69
CA PRO A 158 11.24 35.72 6.47
C PRO A 158 12.13 36.91 6.83
N LYS A 159 13.24 36.68 7.53
CA LYS A 159 14.23 37.70 7.89
C LYS A 159 15.38 37.80 6.88
N GLY A 160 15.40 36.92 5.88
CA GLY A 160 16.45 36.77 4.86
C GLY A 160 17.65 35.99 5.39
N ARG A 161 18.08 34.93 4.69
CA ARG A 161 19.11 34.04 5.21
C ARG A 161 20.49 34.68 5.24
N ASN A 162 21.26 34.45 6.31
CA ASN A 162 22.58 35.07 6.55
C ASN A 162 23.71 34.06 6.80
N THR A 163 23.61 32.86 6.23
CA THR A 163 24.58 31.77 6.43
C THR A 163 25.67 31.77 5.35
N ALA A 164 26.88 31.29 5.66
CA ALA A 164 28.01 31.31 4.72
C ALA A 164 27.73 30.55 3.39
N ASP A 165 26.92 29.50 3.43
CA ASP A 165 26.55 28.70 2.25
C ASP A 165 25.36 29.30 1.47
N ASN A 166 24.65 30.25 2.07
CA ASN A 166 23.48 30.91 1.50
C ASN A 166 23.20 32.21 2.26
N ASP A 167 23.70 33.32 1.68
CA ASP A 167 23.56 34.67 2.22
C ASP A 167 22.86 35.55 1.19
N ILE A 168 21.64 35.99 1.54
CA ILE A 168 20.76 36.79 0.68
C ILE A 168 21.43 38.07 0.16
N VAL A 169 22.34 38.69 0.94
CA VAL A 169 23.06 39.92 0.55
C VAL A 169 24.03 39.64 -0.60
N THR A 170 24.71 38.49 -0.54
CA THR A 170 25.67 38.06 -1.56
C THR A 170 24.99 37.45 -2.78
N ASN A 171 23.81 36.88 -2.59
CA ASN A 171 22.94 36.35 -3.64
C ASN A 171 22.15 37.42 -4.39
N ASN A 172 22.34 38.69 -4.01
CA ASN A 172 21.63 39.84 -4.57
C ASN A 172 20.11 39.79 -4.35
N GLY A 173 19.63 39.16 -3.28
CA GLY A 173 18.20 39.03 -2.99
C GLY A 173 17.51 40.34 -2.64
N ALA A 174 16.23 40.25 -2.27
CA ALA A 174 15.40 41.40 -1.93
C ALA A 174 14.39 41.05 -0.83
N ILE A 175 14.07 42.02 0.02
CA ILE A 175 12.99 41.95 1.02
C ILE A 175 12.16 43.22 0.88
N VAL A 176 10.85 43.09 0.68
CA VAL A 176 9.94 44.23 0.50
C VAL A 176 8.73 44.07 1.40
N ASP A 177 8.44 45.08 2.19
CA ASP A 177 7.22 45.15 3.01
C ASP A 177 6.19 46.08 2.37
N VAL A 178 4.94 45.63 2.34
CA VAL A 178 3.76 46.39 1.91
C VAL A 178 2.62 46.20 2.91
N ILE A 179 1.52 46.95 2.76
CA ILE A 179 0.29 46.72 3.52
C ILE A 179 -0.71 45.94 2.65
N LEU A 180 -1.31 44.90 3.21
CA LEU A 180 -2.54 44.31 2.69
C LEU A 180 -3.74 44.82 3.51
N ARG A 181 -4.68 45.49 2.84
CA ARG A 181 -5.93 45.97 3.42
C ARG A 181 -7.07 45.03 3.08
N ILE A 182 -7.66 44.44 4.11
CA ILE A 182 -8.87 43.62 4.00
C ILE A 182 -10.11 44.54 3.97
N THR A 183 -10.79 44.58 2.82
CA THR A 183 -11.93 45.47 2.56
C THR A 183 -13.29 44.84 2.92
N ALA A 184 -13.35 43.49 2.89
CA ALA A 184 -14.48 42.65 3.27
C ALA A 184 -14.00 41.43 4.08
N GLU A 185 -14.73 41.07 5.15
CA GLU A 185 -14.51 39.81 5.87
C GLU A 185 -15.05 38.65 5.04
N ALA A 186 -14.50 37.45 5.24
CA ALA A 186 -15.05 36.24 4.63
C ALA A 186 -16.52 36.08 5.08
N PRO A 187 -17.39 35.51 4.24
CA PRO A 187 -18.76 35.18 4.66
C PRO A 187 -18.72 34.42 5.99
N ALA A 188 -19.56 34.83 6.95
CA ALA A 188 -19.59 34.19 8.26
C ALA A 188 -19.82 32.68 8.10
N ALA A 189 -19.06 31.88 8.84
CA ALA A 189 -19.21 30.42 8.92
C ALA A 189 -20.69 30.08 9.11
N GLN A 190 -21.30 29.49 8.09
CA GLN A 190 -22.65 28.95 8.21
C GLN A 190 -22.53 27.61 8.89
N SER A 191 -22.64 27.61 10.22
CA SER A 191 -22.66 26.38 10.99
C SER A 191 -23.80 25.47 10.49
N GLY A 192 -23.44 24.34 9.88
CA GLY A 192 -24.28 23.15 9.83
C GLY A 192 -24.94 22.77 8.51
N ASN A 193 -24.79 23.53 7.42
CA ASN A 193 -25.33 23.12 6.11
C ASN A 193 -24.26 23.20 5.01
N TYR A 194 -23.65 22.05 4.70
CA TYR A 194 -22.83 21.89 3.51
C TYR A 194 -23.72 21.89 2.27
N GLU A 195 -23.95 23.08 1.71
CA GLU A 195 -24.93 23.30 0.64
C GLU A 195 -24.70 22.38 -0.57
N ILE A 196 -25.82 22.02 -1.20
CA ILE A 196 -25.90 21.32 -2.48
C ILE A 196 -26.97 22.01 -3.32
N ASN A 197 -26.83 22.02 -4.65
CA ASN A 197 -27.75 22.76 -5.54
C ASN A 197 -29.15 22.12 -5.66
N TYR A 198 -29.38 21.01 -4.95
CA TYR A 198 -30.63 20.26 -4.95
C TYR A 198 -31.00 19.85 -3.52
N PRO A 199 -32.27 19.54 -3.24
CA PRO A 199 -32.65 18.90 -1.97
C PRO A 199 -31.87 17.59 -1.74
N ALA A 200 -31.51 17.30 -0.49
CA ALA A 200 -30.73 16.10 -0.12
C ALA A 200 -31.41 14.77 -0.50
N ASN A 201 -32.73 14.77 -0.68
CA ASN A 201 -33.52 13.61 -1.07
C ASN A 201 -33.78 13.52 -2.59
N GLU A 202 -33.20 14.41 -3.38
CA GLU A 202 -33.36 14.43 -4.83
C GLU A 202 -32.69 13.21 -5.47
N LYS A 203 -33.32 12.68 -6.52
CA LYS A 203 -32.86 11.46 -7.20
C LYS A 203 -32.29 11.78 -8.57
N ILE A 204 -31.21 11.11 -8.93
CA ILE A 204 -30.70 11.15 -10.30
C ILE A 204 -31.75 10.62 -11.27
N THR A 205 -31.79 11.21 -12.47
CA THR A 205 -32.76 10.88 -13.52
C THR A 205 -32.14 10.10 -14.68
N HIS A 206 -30.81 9.93 -14.67
CA HIS A 206 -30.09 9.14 -15.67
C HIS A 206 -30.45 7.65 -15.57
N ASN A 207 -31.27 7.17 -16.50
CA ASN A 207 -31.71 5.77 -16.56
C ASN A 207 -31.39 5.11 -17.91
N GLU A 208 -30.71 5.82 -18.81
CA GLU A 208 -30.33 5.30 -20.12
C GLU A 208 -29.02 4.51 -20.04
N LYS A 209 -28.86 3.53 -20.94
CA LYS A 209 -27.60 2.77 -21.01
C LYS A 209 -26.47 3.63 -21.60
N PRO A 210 -25.25 3.52 -21.07
CA PRO A 210 -24.88 2.72 -19.90
C PRO A 210 -25.33 3.38 -18.60
N ILE A 211 -25.76 2.53 -17.65
CA ILE A 211 -26.30 2.96 -16.36
C ILE A 211 -25.15 3.47 -15.49
N ARG A 212 -25.34 4.65 -14.90
CA ARG A 212 -24.35 5.41 -14.14
C ARG A 212 -24.71 5.43 -12.66
N ARG A 213 -24.05 4.61 -11.84
CA ARG A 213 -24.31 4.49 -10.39
C ARG A 213 -23.00 4.36 -9.63
N LEU A 214 -22.87 5.15 -8.57
CA LEU A 214 -21.80 5.05 -7.60
C LEU A 214 -22.16 4.01 -6.53
N ILE A 215 -21.36 2.94 -6.47
CA ILE A 215 -21.58 1.81 -5.55
C ILE A 215 -20.86 2.05 -4.24
N SER A 216 -19.58 2.41 -4.29
CA SER A 216 -18.74 2.66 -3.12
C SER A 216 -17.56 3.59 -3.43
N LEU A 217 -16.96 4.12 -2.37
CA LEU A 217 -15.66 4.79 -2.38
C LEU A 217 -14.67 3.97 -1.55
N THR A 218 -13.40 3.95 -1.95
CA THR A 218 -12.32 3.26 -1.23
C THR A 218 -11.13 4.20 -1.08
N LEU A 219 -10.86 4.63 0.15
CA LEU A 219 -9.60 5.33 0.49
C LEU A 219 -8.52 4.28 0.71
N ASN A 220 -7.39 4.45 0.03
CA ASN A 220 -6.23 3.58 0.13
C ASN A 220 -5.13 4.39 0.83
N SER A 221 -4.73 3.93 2.00
CA SER A 221 -3.66 4.51 2.83
C SER A 221 -2.57 3.46 2.99
N PRO A 222 -1.28 3.80 2.77
CA PRO A 222 -0.17 2.90 3.07
C PRO A 222 -0.22 2.38 4.52
N THR A 223 -0.60 3.24 5.46
CA THR A 223 -0.69 2.90 6.89
C THR A 223 -1.88 1.99 7.18
N THR A 224 -3.10 2.40 6.83
CA THR A 224 -4.33 1.72 7.28
C THR A 224 -4.93 0.74 6.28
N GLY A 225 -4.47 0.78 5.03
CA GLY A 225 -4.95 -0.07 3.95
C GLY A 225 -6.20 0.50 3.30
N ASN A 226 -7.03 -0.40 2.77
CA ASN A 226 -8.27 -0.03 2.08
C ASN A 226 -9.40 0.20 3.08
N GLN A 227 -10.01 1.36 3.01
CA GLN A 227 -11.16 1.74 3.83
C GLN A 227 -12.34 2.10 2.92
N VAL A 228 -13.44 1.37 3.06
CA VAL A 228 -14.55 1.41 2.10
C VAL A 228 -15.76 2.12 2.69
N ILE A 229 -16.32 3.07 1.93
CA ILE A 229 -17.61 3.70 2.19
C ILE A 229 -18.62 3.15 1.18
N PRO A 230 -19.63 2.37 1.61
CA PRO A 230 -20.73 1.99 0.72
C PRO A 230 -21.60 3.20 0.42
N VAL A 231 -21.87 3.48 -0.85
CA VAL A 231 -22.71 4.61 -1.28
C VAL A 231 -24.13 4.13 -1.59
N GLY A 232 -24.28 3.03 -2.35
CA GLY A 232 -25.57 2.39 -2.64
C GLY A 232 -26.48 3.21 -3.57
N GLN A 233 -25.90 4.00 -4.48
CA GLN A 233 -26.68 4.82 -5.41
C GLN A 233 -27.48 3.98 -6.42
N ASP A 234 -27.03 2.76 -6.70
CA ASP A 234 -27.73 1.77 -7.52
C ASP A 234 -29.06 1.32 -6.91
N GLU A 235 -29.19 1.38 -5.58
CA GLU A 235 -30.42 1.01 -4.87
C GLU A 235 -31.37 2.19 -4.70
N ASN A 236 -30.86 3.33 -4.21
CA ASN A 236 -31.70 4.46 -3.77
C ASN A 236 -31.84 5.59 -4.79
N LEU A 237 -30.93 5.64 -5.78
CA LEU A 237 -30.83 6.68 -6.82
C LEU A 237 -30.61 8.10 -6.28
N LEU A 238 -30.20 8.29 -5.03
CA LEU A 238 -30.00 9.63 -4.47
C LEU A 238 -28.83 10.35 -5.14
N LEU A 239 -28.93 11.67 -5.28
CA LEU A 239 -27.78 12.48 -5.65
C LEU A 239 -26.79 12.59 -4.49
N PHE A 240 -27.32 12.87 -3.29
CA PHE A 240 -26.55 13.15 -2.09
C PHE A 240 -26.57 11.99 -1.11
N HIS A 241 -25.40 11.64 -0.58
CA HIS A 241 -25.21 10.60 0.41
C HIS A 241 -24.42 11.17 1.59
N ASP A 242 -25.08 11.33 2.74
CA ASP A 242 -24.35 11.55 3.99
C ASP A 242 -23.83 10.20 4.49
N ARG A 243 -22.51 10.12 4.61
CA ARG A 243 -21.73 8.97 5.09
C ARG A 243 -20.76 9.39 6.20
N THR A 244 -21.11 10.41 6.97
CA THR A 244 -20.29 10.82 8.13
C THR A 244 -20.37 9.91 9.34
N ASP A 245 -21.19 8.87 9.28
CA ASP A 245 -21.07 7.68 10.11
C ASP A 245 -19.83 6.84 9.77
N TYR A 246 -19.22 7.02 8.59
CA TYR A 246 -17.95 6.43 8.21
C TYR A 246 -16.80 7.39 8.47
N GLU A 247 -15.90 6.97 9.35
CA GLU A 247 -14.66 7.68 9.69
C GLU A 247 -13.48 7.00 9.01
N LEU A 248 -12.94 7.65 7.98
CA LEU A 248 -11.74 7.22 7.29
C LEU A 248 -10.50 7.78 7.99
N LEU A 249 -9.53 6.92 8.25
CA LEU A 249 -8.29 7.26 8.95
C LEU A 249 -7.17 7.57 7.95
N ALA A 250 -6.39 8.61 8.23
CA ALA A 250 -5.19 8.93 7.47
C ALA A 250 -4.10 9.50 8.40
N THR A 251 -2.84 9.24 8.04
CA THR A 251 -1.68 9.80 8.76
C THR A 251 -1.07 10.96 7.97
N TYR A 252 -0.53 11.95 8.67
CA TYR A 252 0.17 13.07 8.02
C TYR A 252 1.34 12.60 7.14
N GLY A 253 1.52 13.22 5.98
CA GLY A 253 2.65 12.98 5.07
C GLY A 253 2.58 11.71 4.22
N GLU A 254 1.57 10.86 4.38
CA GLU A 254 1.38 9.70 3.49
C GLU A 254 0.65 10.09 2.20
N GLN A 255 1.02 9.47 1.08
CA GLN A 255 0.31 9.64 -0.18
C GLN A 255 -0.95 8.77 -0.17
N LEU A 256 -2.12 9.39 -0.36
CA LEU A 256 -3.43 8.75 -0.36
C LEU A 256 -3.98 8.62 -1.78
N SER A 257 -4.91 7.68 -1.97
CA SER A 257 -5.74 7.64 -3.17
C SER A 257 -7.19 7.27 -2.84
N LEU A 258 -8.14 7.90 -3.53
CA LEU A 258 -9.57 7.65 -3.35
C LEU A 258 -10.14 7.07 -4.65
N ASN A 259 -10.43 5.78 -4.62
CA ASN A 259 -10.97 5.04 -5.75
C ASN A 259 -12.50 4.94 -5.63
N MET A 260 -13.18 4.80 -6.77
CA MET A 260 -14.62 4.59 -6.81
C MET A 260 -14.97 3.24 -7.43
N ASN A 261 -16.03 2.61 -6.94
CA ASN A 261 -16.70 1.53 -7.63
C ASN A 261 -17.93 2.09 -8.36
N TRP A 262 -17.92 2.04 -9.69
CA TRP A 262 -18.86 2.75 -10.56
C TRP A 262 -19.32 1.88 -11.73
N THR A 263 -20.61 1.92 -12.06
CA THR A 263 -21.22 0.95 -12.99
C THR A 263 -21.11 1.28 -14.48
N SER A 264 -20.53 2.42 -14.87
CA SER A 264 -20.51 2.87 -16.28
C SER A 264 -19.10 3.01 -16.84
N ASP A 265 -18.97 2.71 -18.13
CA ASP A 265 -17.83 3.02 -19.00
C ASP A 265 -17.86 4.45 -19.56
N LYS A 266 -18.92 5.23 -19.29
CA LYS A 266 -19.03 6.63 -19.72
C LYS A 266 -18.31 7.56 -18.76
N TRP A 267 -17.87 8.65 -19.35
CA TRP A 267 -17.00 9.60 -18.71
C TRP A 267 -17.73 10.60 -17.81
N MET A 268 -17.11 10.94 -16.68
CA MET A 268 -17.50 11.87 -15.61
C MET A 268 -16.21 12.24 -14.87
N ASN A 269 -16.21 13.39 -14.19
CA ASN A 269 -15.04 13.87 -13.47
C ASN A 269 -15.26 13.79 -11.95
N THR A 270 -14.17 13.58 -11.23
CA THR A 270 -14.13 13.48 -9.77
C THR A 270 -13.51 14.69 -9.16
N TYR A 271 -14.01 15.04 -7.97
CA TYR A 271 -13.53 16.14 -7.16
C TYR A 271 -13.57 15.71 -5.69
N LEU A 272 -12.50 16.00 -4.96
CA LEU A 272 -12.39 15.75 -3.53
C LEU A 272 -12.15 17.07 -2.81
N TYR A 273 -12.96 17.31 -1.78
CA TYR A 273 -12.86 18.47 -0.91
C TYR A 273 -12.66 18.05 0.54
N ILE A 274 -11.92 18.84 1.30
CA ILE A 274 -11.80 18.74 2.77
C ILE A 274 -12.07 20.13 3.33
N ASP A 275 -13.07 20.28 4.19
CA ASP A 275 -13.35 21.54 4.88
C ASP A 275 -12.35 21.70 6.01
N ARG A 276 -11.29 22.47 5.76
CA ARG A 276 -10.11 22.55 6.66
C ARG A 276 -10.32 23.52 7.80
N ASN A 277 -11.16 24.54 7.60
CA ASN A 277 -11.42 25.59 8.58
C ASN A 277 -12.73 25.32 9.38
N GLY A 278 -13.50 24.30 8.99
CA GLY A 278 -14.73 23.87 9.66
C GLY A 278 -15.88 24.87 9.50
N ASN A 279 -15.85 25.72 8.47
CA ASN A 279 -16.81 26.81 8.31
C ASN A 279 -18.14 26.35 7.65
N GLY A 280 -18.23 25.10 7.20
CA GLY A 280 -19.41 24.54 6.53
C GLY A 280 -19.48 24.81 5.02
N ILE A 281 -18.43 25.37 4.44
CA ILE A 281 -18.29 25.76 3.04
C ILE A 281 -17.05 25.04 2.50
N PHE A 282 -17.14 24.47 1.29
CA PHE A 282 -15.96 23.93 0.62
C PHE A 282 -15.41 24.97 -0.36
N GLU A 283 -14.30 25.61 -0.01
CA GLU A 283 -13.63 26.52 -0.94
C GLU A 283 -13.02 25.75 -2.13
N ASN A 284 -13.36 26.10 -3.36
CA ASN A 284 -13.02 25.32 -4.56
C ASN A 284 -12.16 26.09 -5.57
N VAL A 285 -11.25 26.90 -5.06
CA VAL A 285 -10.66 27.97 -5.84
C VAL A 285 -9.39 27.50 -6.55
N ILE A 286 -9.31 27.81 -7.84
CA ILE A 286 -8.25 27.38 -8.76
C ILE A 286 -7.55 28.62 -9.32
N ALA A 287 -6.23 28.58 -9.35
CA ALA A 287 -5.36 29.59 -9.91
C ALA A 287 -5.48 29.65 -11.44
N PRO A 288 -5.09 30.76 -12.10
CA PRO A 288 -5.15 30.87 -13.57
C PRO A 288 -4.35 29.80 -14.33
N ASP A 289 -3.37 29.17 -13.68
CA ASP A 289 -2.60 28.04 -14.21
C ASP A 289 -3.32 26.69 -14.11
N GLY A 290 -4.54 26.67 -13.55
CA GLY A 290 -5.38 25.50 -13.41
C GLY A 290 -5.12 24.62 -12.18
N LYS A 291 -4.25 25.06 -11.24
CA LYS A 291 -4.00 24.34 -9.98
C LYS A 291 -4.86 24.88 -8.84
N ALA A 292 -5.20 24.03 -7.85
CA ALA A 292 -5.84 24.50 -6.63
C ALA A 292 -4.94 25.51 -5.91
N CYS A 293 -5.52 26.60 -5.40
CA CYS A 293 -4.78 27.60 -4.64
C CYS A 293 -4.31 27.03 -3.29
N SER A 294 -3.19 27.52 -2.77
CA SER A 294 -2.86 27.30 -1.36
C SER A 294 -4.01 27.87 -0.50
N GLY A 295 -4.52 27.09 0.45
CA GLY A 295 -5.72 27.49 1.19
C GLY A 295 -7.05 27.16 0.52
N SER A 296 -7.10 26.36 -0.56
CA SER A 296 -8.34 25.81 -1.14
C SER A 296 -8.73 24.47 -0.50
N ASP A 297 -10.03 24.23 -0.29
CA ASP A 297 -10.54 22.93 0.19
C ASP A 297 -10.61 21.87 -0.90
N LEU A 298 -10.57 22.27 -2.18
CA LEU A 298 -10.43 21.33 -3.29
C LEU A 298 -9.02 20.71 -3.28
N ILE A 299 -8.95 19.45 -2.86
CA ILE A 299 -7.69 18.71 -2.67
C ILE A 299 -7.23 18.03 -3.95
N ALA A 300 -8.15 17.41 -4.67
CA ALA A 300 -7.84 16.67 -5.88
C ALA A 300 -9.01 16.67 -6.85
N PHE A 301 -8.70 16.55 -8.14
CA PHE A 301 -9.70 16.43 -9.19
C PHE A 301 -9.14 15.70 -10.41
N SER A 302 -9.99 14.91 -11.08
CA SER A 302 -9.57 14.15 -12.26
C SER A 302 -9.54 14.97 -13.54
N ASN A 303 -10.37 16.01 -13.65
CA ASN A 303 -10.37 16.93 -14.78
C ASN A 303 -11.12 18.23 -14.44
N PHE A 304 -10.48 19.35 -14.72
CA PHE A 304 -11.09 20.66 -14.86
C PHE A 304 -10.31 21.44 -15.92
N ASN A 305 -10.99 22.02 -16.91
CA ASN A 305 -10.33 22.77 -17.99
C ASN A 305 -9.20 21.99 -18.71
N LYS A 306 -9.38 20.67 -18.90
CA LYS A 306 -8.43 19.74 -19.55
C LYS A 306 -7.13 19.48 -18.77
N MET A 307 -7.13 19.71 -17.47
CA MET A 307 -6.03 19.31 -16.59
C MET A 307 -6.57 18.61 -15.34
N ASN A 308 -5.79 17.71 -14.76
CA ASN A 308 -6.07 17.12 -13.45
C ASN A 308 -5.23 17.78 -12.35
N SER A 309 -5.51 17.45 -11.09
CA SER A 309 -4.78 18.01 -9.95
C SER A 309 -3.30 17.61 -9.87
N ALA A 310 -2.88 16.58 -10.60
CA ALA A 310 -1.47 16.21 -10.75
C ALA A 310 -0.72 16.99 -11.86
N GLY A 311 -1.41 17.96 -12.51
CA GLY A 311 -0.83 18.77 -13.58
C GLY A 311 -0.69 18.05 -14.93
N VAL A 312 -1.38 16.91 -15.10
CA VAL A 312 -1.39 16.15 -16.36
C VAL A 312 -2.57 16.61 -17.21
N THR A 313 -2.32 16.85 -18.49
CA THR A 313 -3.37 17.14 -19.47
C THR A 313 -4.34 15.96 -19.59
N SER A 314 -5.62 16.21 -19.36
CA SER A 314 -6.71 15.24 -19.49
C SER A 314 -7.48 15.45 -20.81
N GLU A 315 -7.96 14.36 -21.40
CA GLU A 315 -8.76 14.41 -22.63
C GLU A 315 -10.19 14.90 -22.38
N ALA A 316 -10.88 15.30 -23.45
CA ALA A 316 -12.25 15.80 -23.34
C ALA A 316 -13.23 14.67 -22.99
N GLY A 317 -13.81 14.77 -21.79
CA GLY A 317 -14.77 13.82 -21.22
C GLY A 317 -14.08 12.53 -20.81
N ASN A 318 -13.46 12.44 -19.63
CA ASN A 318 -12.82 11.21 -19.17
C ASN A 318 -13.01 10.93 -17.67
N VAL A 319 -13.21 9.64 -17.33
CA VAL A 319 -13.02 9.09 -15.98
C VAL A 319 -11.55 8.69 -15.86
N VAL A 320 -10.72 9.63 -15.44
CA VAL A 320 -9.42 9.30 -14.81
C VAL A 320 -9.73 9.09 -13.32
N PRO A 321 -9.20 8.05 -12.65
CA PRO A 321 -9.33 7.95 -11.20
C PRO A 321 -8.78 9.24 -10.56
N LEU A 322 -9.35 9.64 -9.43
CA LEU A 322 -8.85 10.80 -8.70
C LEU A 322 -7.33 10.62 -8.50
N PRO A 323 -6.49 11.56 -8.97
CA PRO A 323 -5.05 11.42 -8.78
C PRO A 323 -4.70 11.24 -7.31
N ALA A 324 -3.66 10.44 -7.04
CA ALA A 324 -3.14 10.31 -5.68
C ALA A 324 -2.74 11.69 -5.15
N PHE A 325 -2.98 11.94 -3.87
CA PHE A 325 -2.84 13.25 -3.24
C PHE A 325 -2.19 13.12 -1.87
N TYR A 326 -1.57 14.20 -1.42
CA TYR A 326 -1.14 14.34 -0.02
C TYR A 326 -2.19 15.15 0.72
N LEU A 327 -2.33 14.89 2.02
CA LEU A 327 -3.05 15.83 2.88
C LEU A 327 -2.28 17.16 2.92
N PRO A 328 -2.99 18.30 2.94
CA PRO A 328 -2.33 19.61 3.05
C PRO A 328 -1.42 19.69 4.28
N GLU A 329 -0.24 20.26 4.12
CA GLU A 329 0.76 20.35 5.20
C GLU A 329 0.28 21.20 6.38
N ASP A 330 -0.62 22.12 6.12
CA ASP A 330 -1.27 23.00 7.10
C ASP A 330 -2.49 22.36 7.78
N LEU A 331 -2.83 21.10 7.48
CA LEU A 331 -3.98 20.41 8.07
C LEU A 331 -3.61 19.74 9.40
N PRO A 332 -4.03 20.28 10.57
CA PRO A 332 -3.68 19.67 11.85
C PRO A 332 -4.38 18.31 12.05
N ALA A 333 -3.92 17.54 13.03
CA ALA A 333 -4.64 16.33 13.43
C ALA A 333 -6.05 16.69 13.91
N GLY A 334 -7.06 15.95 13.44
CA GLY A 334 -8.45 16.27 13.69
C GLY A 334 -9.43 15.53 12.78
N LYS A 335 -10.72 15.69 13.06
CA LYS A 335 -11.81 15.16 12.24
C LYS A 335 -12.35 16.26 11.35
N TYR A 336 -12.34 16.00 10.05
CA TYR A 336 -12.77 16.93 9.02
C TYR A 336 -13.97 16.36 8.26
N ARG A 337 -14.88 17.24 7.84
CA ARG A 337 -15.85 16.88 6.80
C ARG A 337 -15.12 16.88 5.47
N ALA A 338 -15.21 15.78 4.75
CA ALA A 338 -14.76 15.67 3.38
C ALA A 338 -15.95 15.43 2.46
N ARG A 339 -15.81 15.86 1.20
CA ARG A 339 -16.81 15.66 0.14
C ARG A 339 -16.15 15.07 -1.08
N PHE A 340 -16.69 13.96 -1.55
CA PHE A 340 -16.44 13.45 -2.89
C PHE A 340 -17.59 13.87 -3.81
N LYS A 341 -17.26 14.32 -5.01
CA LYS A 341 -18.24 14.67 -6.04
C LYS A 341 -17.88 14.04 -7.37
N LEU A 342 -18.89 13.50 -8.04
CA LEU A 342 -18.85 13.02 -9.42
C LEU A 342 -19.76 13.90 -10.28
N ASP A 343 -19.18 14.63 -11.23
CA ASP A 343 -19.88 15.66 -12.00
C ASP A 343 -19.25 15.86 -13.39
N TRP A 344 -19.94 16.56 -14.29
CA TRP A 344 -19.42 16.88 -15.63
C TRP A 344 -18.71 18.23 -15.65
N ASP A 345 -17.37 18.20 -15.63
CA ASP A 345 -16.45 19.34 -15.77
C ASP A 345 -16.84 20.58 -14.94
N ASN A 346 -17.13 20.33 -13.66
CA ASN A 346 -17.62 21.36 -12.75
C ASN A 346 -17.00 21.17 -11.37
N ILE A 347 -16.28 22.18 -10.88
CA ILE A 347 -15.61 22.17 -9.58
C ILE A 347 -16.47 22.74 -8.44
N ASP A 348 -17.69 23.23 -8.69
CA ASP A 348 -18.59 23.72 -7.65
C ASP A 348 -18.99 22.57 -6.72
N PRO A 349 -18.61 22.55 -5.43
CA PRO A 349 -18.92 21.46 -4.51
C PRO A 349 -20.42 21.18 -4.37
N LYS A 350 -21.30 22.11 -4.80
CA LYS A 350 -22.76 21.97 -4.78
C LYS A 350 -23.32 21.15 -5.96
N GLY A 351 -22.52 20.93 -7.00
CA GLY A 351 -22.90 20.20 -8.21
C GLY A 351 -23.43 21.09 -9.34
N SER A 352 -23.25 20.67 -10.59
CA SER A 352 -23.76 21.38 -11.77
C SER A 352 -25.29 21.33 -11.88
N GLU A 353 -25.87 22.21 -12.70
CA GLU A 353 -27.31 22.18 -13.02
C GLU A 353 -27.76 20.91 -13.78
N THR A 354 -26.81 20.13 -14.31
CA THR A 354 -27.08 18.90 -15.08
C THR A 354 -26.75 17.63 -14.31
N ILE A 355 -26.18 17.73 -13.09
CA ILE A 355 -25.65 16.59 -12.33
C ILE A 355 -26.67 15.45 -12.14
N LEU A 356 -27.95 15.77 -11.94
CA LEU A 356 -29.02 14.77 -11.84
C LEU A 356 -29.23 13.98 -13.14
N LYS A 357 -29.18 14.69 -14.28
CA LYS A 357 -29.39 14.12 -15.61
C LYS A 357 -28.17 13.35 -16.08
N ASP A 358 -26.97 13.78 -15.67
CA ASP A 358 -25.72 13.13 -16.03
C ASP A 358 -25.42 11.90 -15.14
N GLY A 359 -26.21 11.70 -14.09
CA GLY A 359 -26.06 10.58 -13.15
C GLY A 359 -24.95 10.78 -12.14
N GLY A 360 -24.61 12.02 -11.79
CA GLY A 360 -23.56 12.34 -10.82
C GLY A 360 -23.89 11.93 -9.39
N ALA A 361 -22.96 12.20 -8.47
CA ALA A 361 -23.08 11.86 -7.06
C ALA A 361 -22.35 12.86 -6.18
N ILE A 362 -22.84 13.09 -4.97
CA ILE A 362 -22.19 13.86 -3.91
C ILE A 362 -22.19 12.98 -2.64
N VAL A 363 -21.02 12.76 -2.06
CA VAL A 363 -20.85 11.92 -0.87
C VAL A 363 -20.06 12.70 0.18
N ASP A 364 -20.66 12.97 1.33
CA ASP A 364 -19.99 13.55 2.47
C ASP A 364 -19.53 12.45 3.43
N PHE A 365 -18.32 12.53 3.96
CA PHE A 365 -17.78 11.56 4.92
C PHE A 365 -16.83 12.22 5.91
N THR A 366 -16.44 11.50 6.96
CA THR A 366 -15.50 12.00 7.97
C THR A 366 -14.10 11.49 7.66
N LEU A 367 -13.15 12.41 7.54
CA LEU A 367 -11.73 12.09 7.49
C LEU A 367 -11.09 12.44 8.84
N ASN A 368 -10.57 11.44 9.54
CA ASN A 368 -9.83 11.62 10.78
C ASN A 368 -8.32 11.54 10.47
N VAL A 369 -7.69 12.71 10.53
CA VAL A 369 -6.25 12.87 10.33
C VAL A 369 -5.56 12.75 11.69
N ALA A 370 -4.62 11.81 11.80
CA ALA A 370 -3.87 11.57 13.02
C ALA A 370 -2.36 11.71 12.79
N GLU A 371 -1.61 12.11 13.81
CA GLU A 371 -0.14 12.09 13.77
C GLU A 371 0.40 10.65 13.73
N SER A 372 -0.31 9.72 14.36
CA SER A 372 -0.02 8.30 14.31
C SER A 372 -1.30 7.50 14.55
N ILE A 373 -1.35 6.30 13.99
CA ILE A 373 -2.47 5.37 14.14
C ILE A 373 -1.95 4.13 14.87
N ALA A 374 -2.63 3.75 15.94
CA ALA A 374 -2.29 2.53 16.66
C ALA A 374 -2.60 1.31 15.79
N MET A 375 -1.59 0.49 15.55
CA MET A 375 -1.70 -0.75 14.78
C MET A 375 -1.55 -1.97 15.68
N THR A 376 -2.06 -3.09 15.22
CA THR A 376 -1.96 -4.42 15.83
C THR A 376 -1.38 -5.37 14.80
N ASP A 377 -0.32 -6.10 15.17
CA ASP A 377 0.28 -7.10 14.30
C ASP A 377 -0.65 -8.31 14.16
N LEU A 378 -0.80 -8.81 12.94
CA LEU A 378 -1.68 -9.91 12.60
C LEU A 378 -0.86 -11.08 12.04
N LYS A 379 -0.79 -12.18 12.81
CA LYS A 379 -0.26 -13.46 12.36
C LYS A 379 -1.37 -14.41 11.95
N LEU A 380 -1.22 -15.05 10.80
CA LEU A 380 -2.18 -16.03 10.29
C LEU A 380 -1.60 -17.43 10.39
N MET A 381 -2.40 -18.38 10.87
CA MET A 381 -2.08 -19.80 10.96
C MET A 381 -3.19 -20.63 10.29
N PRO A 382 -3.31 -20.56 8.95
CA PRO A 382 -4.34 -21.32 8.22
C PRO A 382 -3.88 -22.75 7.96
N LEU A 383 -4.70 -23.75 8.31
CA LEU A 383 -4.47 -25.16 7.97
C LEU A 383 -5.59 -25.67 7.05
N ASN A 384 -5.21 -26.12 5.84
CA ASN A 384 -6.11 -26.59 4.78
C ASN A 384 -7.19 -25.58 4.33
N CYS A 385 -6.96 -24.30 4.58
CA CYS A 385 -7.83 -23.21 4.16
C CYS A 385 -7.04 -21.97 3.74
N LEU A 386 -7.69 -21.05 3.05
CA LEU A 386 -7.28 -19.68 2.80
C LEU A 386 -7.96 -18.78 3.84
N LEU A 387 -7.23 -17.78 4.34
CA LEU A 387 -7.77 -16.70 5.14
C LEU A 387 -7.68 -15.41 4.34
N MET A 388 -8.83 -14.76 4.15
CA MET A 388 -8.98 -13.56 3.33
C MET A 388 -9.91 -12.57 4.03
N THR A 389 -9.94 -11.33 3.56
CA THR A 389 -10.97 -10.35 3.94
C THR A 389 -12.34 -10.82 3.45
N ALA A 390 -13.42 -10.22 3.95
CA ALA A 390 -14.79 -10.57 3.55
C ALA A 390 -15.05 -10.44 2.03
N ASP A 391 -14.38 -9.50 1.37
CA ASP A 391 -14.42 -9.26 -0.09
C ASP A 391 -13.40 -10.10 -0.88
N GLY A 392 -12.71 -11.04 -0.23
CA GLY A 392 -11.82 -12.02 -0.86
C GLY A 392 -10.42 -11.51 -1.19
N GLN A 393 -9.97 -10.42 -0.56
CA GLN A 393 -8.61 -9.90 -0.68
C GLN A 393 -7.69 -10.51 0.40
N ASN A 394 -6.39 -10.37 0.21
CA ASN A 394 -5.42 -10.79 1.22
C ASN A 394 -5.53 -9.97 2.51
N LEU A 395 -5.30 -10.64 3.63
CA LEU A 395 -5.22 -9.99 4.94
C LEU A 395 -3.83 -9.38 5.13
N ARG A 396 -3.80 -8.12 5.59
CA ARG A 396 -2.57 -7.39 5.91
C ARG A 396 -1.90 -7.98 7.16
N GLU A 397 -0.59 -7.82 7.25
CA GLU A 397 0.20 -8.23 8.42
C GLU A 397 0.03 -7.30 9.63
N SER A 398 -0.57 -6.12 9.42
CA SER A 398 -0.99 -5.23 10.49
C SER A 398 -2.34 -4.59 10.18
N ILE A 399 -3.14 -4.41 11.24
CA ILE A 399 -4.50 -3.87 11.18
C ILE A 399 -4.66 -2.74 12.19
N VAL A 400 -5.63 -1.86 11.95
CA VAL A 400 -5.92 -0.75 12.87
C VAL A 400 -6.43 -1.31 14.20
N ARG A 401 -5.78 -0.93 15.30
CA ARG A 401 -6.17 -1.32 16.65
C ARG A 401 -7.55 -0.76 16.99
N ASN A 402 -8.35 -1.51 17.76
CA ASN A 402 -9.74 -1.14 18.11
C ASN A 402 -10.72 -1.06 16.92
N SER A 403 -10.38 -1.62 15.77
CA SER A 403 -11.31 -1.77 14.64
C SER A 403 -11.72 -3.22 14.50
N PRO A 404 -13.01 -3.56 14.35
CA PRO A 404 -13.42 -4.94 14.10
C PRO A 404 -12.87 -5.42 12.76
N LEU A 405 -12.52 -6.71 12.67
CA LEU A 405 -12.02 -7.33 11.44
C LEU A 405 -12.94 -8.46 11.02
N THR A 406 -13.56 -8.34 9.85
CA THR A 406 -14.30 -9.44 9.24
C THR A 406 -13.40 -10.18 8.26
N ILE A 407 -13.22 -11.48 8.51
CA ILE A 407 -12.45 -12.37 7.65
C ILE A 407 -13.35 -13.46 7.09
N LYS A 408 -12.85 -14.15 6.07
CA LYS A 408 -13.44 -15.35 5.50
C LYS A 408 -12.40 -16.46 5.45
N ALA A 409 -12.77 -17.64 5.94
CA ALA A 409 -11.99 -18.85 5.85
C ALA A 409 -12.60 -19.77 4.78
N GLN A 410 -11.80 -20.14 3.78
CA GLN A 410 -12.25 -20.97 2.66
C GLN A 410 -11.37 -22.20 2.53
N PRO A 411 -11.90 -23.44 2.47
CA PRO A 411 -11.08 -24.63 2.31
C PRO A 411 -10.30 -24.60 0.99
N THR A 412 -9.05 -25.04 0.99
CA THR A 412 -8.24 -25.14 -0.23
C THR A 412 -8.63 -26.35 -1.09
N LEU A 413 -9.36 -27.32 -0.53
CA LEU A 413 -9.84 -28.52 -1.20
C LEU A 413 -11.27 -28.86 -0.78
N PRO A 414 -12.10 -29.43 -1.68
CA PRO A 414 -13.39 -29.99 -1.30
C PRO A 414 -13.25 -31.08 -0.22
N GLY A 415 -14.21 -31.15 0.69
CA GLY A 415 -14.21 -32.15 1.77
C GLY A 415 -13.39 -31.74 3.00
N PHE A 416 -12.78 -30.55 3.03
CA PHE A 416 -12.21 -29.98 4.25
C PHE A 416 -13.19 -29.00 4.89
N VAL A 417 -13.43 -29.12 6.20
CA VAL A 417 -14.43 -28.35 6.94
C VAL A 417 -13.85 -27.73 8.21
N GLY A 418 -14.27 -26.52 8.52
CA GLY A 418 -13.98 -25.80 9.75
C GLY A 418 -15.26 -25.18 10.30
N ASP A 419 -15.47 -25.28 11.61
CA ASP A 419 -16.66 -24.76 12.30
C ASP A 419 -16.37 -23.47 13.10
N LYS A 420 -15.10 -23.17 13.35
CA LYS A 420 -14.65 -22.00 14.11
C LYS A 420 -13.22 -21.59 13.76
N ILE A 421 -12.85 -20.39 14.17
CA ILE A 421 -11.47 -19.93 14.29
C ILE A 421 -11.09 -19.77 15.77
N ILE A 422 -9.80 -19.76 16.06
CA ILE A 422 -9.26 -19.39 17.37
C ILE A 422 -8.42 -18.14 17.19
N VAL A 423 -8.74 -17.08 17.94
CA VAL A 423 -7.95 -15.84 17.95
C VAL A 423 -7.19 -15.77 19.26
N ARG A 424 -5.87 -15.82 19.20
CA ARG A 424 -5.00 -15.53 20.33
C ARG A 424 -4.72 -14.03 20.39
N HIS A 425 -4.96 -13.42 21.54
CA HIS A 425 -4.84 -11.98 21.74
C HIS A 425 -4.39 -11.66 23.18
N GLY A 426 -4.03 -10.41 23.45
CA GLY A 426 -3.49 -9.96 24.74
C GLY A 426 -2.18 -9.17 24.61
N SER A 427 -1.56 -8.87 25.75
CA SER A 427 -0.31 -8.09 25.82
C SER A 427 0.71 -8.79 26.70
N GLY A 428 1.98 -8.77 26.26
CA GLY A 428 3.10 -9.42 26.96
C GLY A 428 2.86 -10.92 27.17
N ASP A 429 3.05 -11.38 28.41
CA ASP A 429 2.87 -12.79 28.77
C ASP A 429 1.40 -13.18 29.02
N SER A 430 0.47 -12.21 29.01
CA SER A 430 -0.95 -12.44 29.29
C SER A 430 -1.74 -12.62 27.99
N LEU A 431 -1.64 -13.82 27.40
CA LEU A 431 -2.34 -14.20 26.18
C LEU A 431 -3.62 -14.98 26.50
N THR A 432 -4.67 -14.75 25.72
CA THR A 432 -5.97 -15.44 25.81
C THR A 432 -6.36 -15.97 24.43
N ASP A 433 -6.91 -17.17 24.39
CA ASP A 433 -7.46 -17.77 23.17
C ASP A 433 -8.98 -17.59 23.16
N THR A 434 -9.54 -17.05 22.09
CA THR A 434 -10.98 -16.87 21.92
C THR A 434 -11.46 -17.61 20.69
N GLU A 435 -12.37 -18.55 20.89
CA GLU A 435 -13.01 -19.28 19.80
C GLU A 435 -14.17 -18.47 19.23
N LEU A 436 -14.19 -18.28 17.91
CA LEU A 436 -15.26 -17.58 17.20
C LEU A 436 -15.85 -18.52 16.15
N PRO A 437 -17.16 -18.78 16.16
CA PRO A 437 -17.80 -19.67 15.20
C PRO A 437 -17.73 -19.07 13.78
N LEU A 438 -17.51 -19.93 12.80
CA LEU A 438 -17.62 -19.57 11.39
C LEU A 438 -19.09 -19.63 10.97
N ALA A 439 -19.53 -18.65 10.17
CA ALA A 439 -20.80 -18.73 9.47
C ALA A 439 -20.76 -19.79 8.35
N ASP A 440 -21.93 -20.15 7.81
CA ASP A 440 -22.06 -21.16 6.74
C ASP A 440 -21.25 -20.81 5.49
N ASP A 441 -21.02 -19.52 5.22
CA ASP A 441 -20.20 -19.04 4.11
C ASP A 441 -18.70 -18.93 4.45
N GLY A 442 -18.30 -19.34 5.66
CA GLY A 442 -16.94 -19.26 6.18
C GLY A 442 -16.57 -17.88 6.72
N SER A 443 -17.48 -16.92 6.85
CA SER A 443 -17.19 -15.60 7.41
C SER A 443 -17.22 -15.57 8.94
N VAL A 444 -16.43 -14.66 9.53
CA VAL A 444 -16.45 -14.37 10.97
C VAL A 444 -15.94 -12.95 11.24
N THR A 445 -16.59 -12.23 12.14
CA THR A 445 -16.15 -10.91 12.60
C THR A 445 -15.44 -11.04 13.95
N ILE A 446 -14.17 -10.67 13.97
CA ILE A 446 -13.36 -10.52 15.18
C ILE A 446 -13.70 -9.15 15.79
N PRO A 447 -14.22 -9.12 17.03
CA PRO A 447 -14.59 -7.86 17.68
C PRO A 447 -13.41 -6.93 17.93
N ALA A 448 -13.68 -5.62 17.98
CA ALA A 448 -12.67 -4.58 18.20
C ALA A 448 -11.90 -4.76 19.51
N GLU A 449 -12.55 -5.27 20.56
CA GLU A 449 -11.93 -5.51 21.87
C GLU A 449 -10.86 -6.61 21.84
N ILE A 450 -10.97 -7.59 20.95
CA ILE A 450 -9.95 -8.63 20.72
C ILE A 450 -8.77 -8.01 19.97
N ILE A 451 -9.07 -7.17 18.98
CA ILE A 451 -8.07 -6.47 18.16
C ILE A 451 -7.36 -5.36 18.96
N ASN A 452 -7.84 -5.00 20.15
CA ASN A 452 -7.15 -4.07 21.06
C ASN A 452 -5.91 -4.67 21.75
N SER A 453 -5.13 -5.48 21.03
CA SER A 453 -3.93 -6.17 21.50
C SER A 453 -2.70 -5.65 20.75
N ASP A 454 -1.50 -5.90 21.26
CA ASP A 454 -0.26 -5.50 20.56
C ASP A 454 -0.05 -6.39 19.33
N ALA A 455 -0.36 -7.68 19.46
CA ALA A 455 -0.40 -8.64 18.37
C ALA A 455 -1.56 -9.63 18.56
N ILE A 456 -2.07 -10.16 17.45
CA ILE A 456 -3.02 -11.26 17.44
C ILE A 456 -2.56 -12.37 16.50
N THR A 457 -2.92 -13.62 16.82
CA THR A 457 -2.73 -14.76 15.93
C THR A 457 -4.07 -15.42 15.64
N ILE A 458 -4.42 -15.58 14.36
CA ILE A 458 -5.64 -16.24 13.92
C ILE A 458 -5.31 -17.66 13.46
N TYR A 459 -5.88 -18.64 14.15
CA TYR A 459 -5.85 -20.04 13.75
C TYR A 459 -7.16 -20.41 13.07
N ALA A 460 -7.08 -20.90 11.83
CA ALA A 460 -8.20 -21.45 11.10
C ALA A 460 -7.88 -22.87 10.70
N LEU A 461 -8.59 -23.82 11.30
CA LEU A 461 -8.21 -25.23 11.30
C LEU A 461 -9.27 -26.03 10.56
N PHE A 462 -9.04 -26.29 9.28
CA PHE A 462 -9.94 -27.09 8.48
C PHE A 462 -9.48 -28.54 8.52
N THR A 463 -10.39 -29.41 8.95
CA THR A 463 -10.16 -30.85 9.08
C THR A 463 -10.77 -31.60 7.93
N GLU A 464 -10.19 -32.74 7.59
CA GLU A 464 -10.72 -33.62 6.57
C GLU A 464 -12.06 -34.24 7.03
N ALA A 465 -13.13 -33.96 6.29
CA ALA A 465 -14.43 -34.58 6.50
C ALA A 465 -14.42 -36.06 6.09
N THR A 466 -15.33 -36.84 6.66
CA THR A 466 -15.41 -38.28 6.42
C THR A 466 -15.63 -38.66 4.95
N ASP A 467 -16.28 -37.78 4.19
CA ASP A 467 -16.60 -37.92 2.76
C ASP A 467 -15.59 -37.22 1.84
N SER A 468 -14.52 -36.63 2.39
CA SER A 468 -13.45 -36.05 1.57
C SER A 468 -12.85 -37.08 0.62
N GLU A 469 -12.68 -36.71 -0.65
CA GLU A 469 -11.94 -37.51 -1.61
C GLU A 469 -10.42 -37.28 -1.53
N TRP A 470 -9.98 -36.26 -0.79
CA TRP A 470 -8.58 -35.87 -0.66
C TRP A 470 -8.05 -36.11 0.76
N THR A 471 -6.79 -36.49 0.86
CA THR A 471 -6.03 -36.59 2.12
C THR A 471 -4.71 -35.85 1.94
N LYS A 472 -4.29 -35.08 2.96
CA LYS A 472 -2.91 -34.59 3.03
C LYS A 472 -2.00 -35.81 3.25
N VAL A 473 -0.89 -35.89 2.52
CA VAL A 473 0.05 -37.03 2.61
C VAL A 473 1.47 -36.62 2.98
N TRP A 474 1.78 -35.33 2.86
CA TRP A 474 3.08 -34.77 3.16
C TRP A 474 2.98 -33.24 3.26
N GLY A 475 3.88 -32.63 4.02
CA GLY A 475 4.04 -31.18 4.04
C GLY A 475 5.12 -30.74 5.00
N ASP A 476 5.37 -29.44 5.04
CA ASP A 476 6.18 -28.75 6.03
C ASP A 476 5.54 -27.38 6.29
N GLU A 477 5.25 -27.09 7.55
CA GLU A 477 4.66 -25.83 8.01
C GLU A 477 5.73 -24.88 8.56
N PHE A 478 7.02 -25.25 8.48
CA PHE A 478 8.20 -24.51 8.91
C PHE A 478 8.20 -23.98 10.37
N ASN A 479 7.29 -24.47 11.20
CA ASN A 479 7.08 -24.08 12.59
C ASN A 479 8.20 -24.53 13.56
N SER A 480 9.11 -25.41 13.13
CA SER A 480 10.13 -25.97 14.01
C SER A 480 11.32 -25.04 14.31
N GLY A 481 11.41 -23.88 13.61
CA GLY A 481 12.51 -22.91 13.74
C GLY A 481 13.87 -23.42 13.22
N LYS A 482 13.87 -24.50 12.43
CA LYS A 482 15.05 -25.07 11.76
C LYS A 482 14.62 -25.93 10.57
N MET A 483 15.54 -26.23 9.67
CA MET A 483 15.29 -27.17 8.58
C MET A 483 15.04 -28.59 9.12
N ASP A 484 13.95 -29.23 8.71
CA ASP A 484 13.78 -30.66 8.93
C ASP A 484 14.59 -31.49 7.92
N SER A 485 15.66 -32.10 8.43
CA SER A 485 16.53 -32.98 7.66
C SER A 485 15.85 -34.24 7.09
N LYS A 486 14.64 -34.62 7.54
CA LYS A 486 13.86 -35.70 6.91
C LYS A 486 13.05 -35.24 5.70
N ARG A 487 12.82 -33.94 5.56
CA ARG A 487 12.06 -33.35 4.45
C ARG A 487 12.96 -32.66 3.44
N TRP A 488 13.98 -31.94 3.91
CA TRP A 488 14.76 -31.03 3.09
C TRP A 488 16.26 -31.19 3.23
N SER A 489 16.98 -31.01 2.13
CA SER A 489 18.41 -30.78 2.08
C SER A 489 18.67 -29.38 1.51
N TYR A 490 19.85 -28.79 1.74
CA TYR A 490 20.29 -27.62 0.97
C TYR A 490 20.56 -28.03 -0.48
N HIS A 491 20.06 -27.24 -1.43
CA HIS A 491 20.23 -27.54 -2.84
C HIS A 491 21.71 -27.29 -3.24
N PRO A 492 22.41 -28.28 -3.84
CA PRO A 492 23.77 -28.07 -4.33
C PRO A 492 23.79 -27.29 -5.65
N LYS A 493 24.92 -26.68 -6.01
CA LYS A 493 25.05 -26.08 -7.33
C LYS A 493 25.12 -27.15 -8.43
N TRP A 494 24.32 -27.01 -9.49
CA TRP A 494 24.36 -27.88 -10.67
C TRP A 494 24.73 -27.10 -11.93
N GLY A 495 25.93 -27.36 -12.46
CA GLY A 495 26.39 -26.68 -13.66
C GLY A 495 26.46 -25.15 -13.48
N SER A 496 26.08 -24.42 -14.52
CA SER A 496 26.19 -22.95 -14.60
C SER A 496 24.87 -22.28 -14.95
N ASN A 497 23.74 -22.85 -14.50
CA ASN A 497 22.41 -22.35 -14.81
C ASN A 497 22.10 -21.06 -14.04
N THR A 498 21.30 -20.17 -14.65
CA THR A 498 20.96 -18.86 -14.07
C THR A 498 20.42 -18.98 -12.65
N TRP A 499 19.46 -19.89 -12.41
CA TRP A 499 18.75 -19.99 -11.13
C TRP A 499 19.63 -20.51 -9.97
N ASN A 500 20.69 -21.27 -10.25
CA ASN A 500 21.51 -21.90 -9.20
C ASN A 500 22.94 -21.37 -9.07
N ARG A 501 23.36 -20.45 -9.94
CA ARG A 501 24.76 -20.01 -10.03
C ARG A 501 25.32 -19.46 -8.72
N PHE A 502 24.44 -18.91 -7.87
CA PHE A 502 24.74 -18.31 -6.58
C PHE A 502 24.29 -19.15 -5.38
N LEU A 503 23.75 -20.36 -5.54
CA LEU A 503 23.39 -21.19 -4.39
C LEU A 503 24.58 -21.36 -3.45
N ALA A 504 24.34 -21.16 -2.15
CA ALA A 504 25.36 -21.31 -1.13
C ALA A 504 25.80 -22.77 -0.98
N GLU A 505 27.12 -23.01 -0.97
CA GLU A 505 27.69 -24.37 -0.88
C GLU A 505 28.47 -24.62 0.40
N THR A 506 28.91 -23.58 1.10
CA THR A 506 29.54 -23.70 2.42
C THR A 506 28.51 -23.63 3.54
N GLY A 507 28.73 -24.39 4.63
CA GLY A 507 27.79 -24.41 5.75
C GLY A 507 27.59 -23.06 6.46
N LYS A 508 28.56 -22.14 6.35
CA LYS A 508 28.41 -20.76 6.87
C LYS A 508 27.45 -19.96 5.98
N ALA A 509 27.67 -19.96 4.67
CA ALA A 509 26.81 -19.28 3.71
C ALA A 509 25.39 -19.86 3.72
N GLN A 510 25.25 -21.19 3.71
CA GLN A 510 23.95 -21.88 3.70
C GLN A 510 23.06 -21.44 4.86
N LYS A 511 23.61 -21.34 6.07
CA LYS A 511 22.84 -20.89 7.25
C LYS A 511 22.45 -19.41 7.19
N ALA A 512 23.20 -18.58 6.49
CA ALA A 512 22.92 -17.16 6.36
C ALA A 512 21.80 -16.85 5.36
N VAL A 513 21.61 -17.71 4.36
CA VAL A 513 20.64 -17.49 3.28
C VAL A 513 19.46 -18.46 3.29
N ASN A 514 19.48 -19.47 4.16
CA ASN A 514 18.37 -20.38 4.41
C ASN A 514 18.01 -20.31 5.90
N VAL A 515 17.19 -19.31 6.27
CA VAL A 515 16.83 -19.01 7.65
C VAL A 515 15.45 -19.58 7.95
N PHE A 516 15.27 -20.21 9.11
CA PHE A 516 14.00 -20.78 9.53
C PHE A 516 13.61 -20.13 10.86
N GLU A 517 12.69 -19.18 10.81
CA GLU A 517 12.31 -18.37 11.96
C GLU A 517 10.85 -17.91 11.83
N ASP A 518 10.20 -17.66 12.97
CA ASP A 518 8.81 -17.20 13.06
C ASP A 518 7.76 -18.07 12.36
N GLY A 519 8.09 -19.34 12.09
CA GLY A 519 7.22 -20.27 11.37
C GLY A 519 7.39 -20.22 9.86
N TYR A 520 8.43 -19.55 9.36
CA TYR A 520 8.69 -19.39 7.93
C TYR A 520 10.04 -19.99 7.55
N TYR A 521 10.13 -20.49 6.32
CA TYR A 521 11.40 -20.62 5.63
C TYR A 521 11.69 -19.33 4.84
N ASN A 522 12.75 -18.63 5.22
CA ASN A 522 13.24 -17.40 4.60
C ASN A 522 14.45 -17.73 3.71
N ALA A 523 14.26 -17.62 2.40
CA ALA A 523 15.30 -17.78 1.40
C ALA A 523 15.81 -16.39 0.96
N TYR A 524 17.10 -16.15 1.12
CA TYR A 524 17.74 -14.89 0.74
C TYR A 524 18.63 -15.02 -0.48
N CYS A 525 18.87 -13.93 -1.20
CA CYS A 525 20.03 -13.76 -2.06
C CYS A 525 20.70 -12.43 -1.70
N ILE A 526 21.95 -12.52 -1.23
CA ILE A 526 22.71 -11.40 -0.68
C ILE A 526 24.09 -11.33 -1.31
N LYS A 527 24.68 -10.14 -1.27
CA LYS A 527 26.06 -9.93 -1.69
C LYS A 527 27.02 -10.78 -0.85
N ASN A 528 28.02 -11.36 -1.50
CA ASN A 528 28.97 -12.27 -0.86
C ASN A 528 30.20 -11.55 -0.29
N ASP A 529 29.99 -10.60 0.62
CA ASP A 529 31.11 -9.88 1.26
C ASP A 529 31.75 -10.73 2.39
N GLU A 530 30.97 -11.59 3.07
CA GLU A 530 31.41 -12.30 4.28
C GLU A 530 31.65 -13.82 4.13
N TYR A 531 31.27 -14.40 2.98
CA TYR A 531 31.30 -15.85 2.75
C TYR A 531 32.22 -16.28 1.61
N ASN A 532 33.05 -15.36 1.11
CA ASN A 532 33.97 -15.53 -0.01
C ASN A 532 35.14 -16.48 0.31
N THR A 533 34.82 -17.75 0.57
CA THR A 533 35.73 -18.81 1.02
C THR A 533 35.26 -20.16 0.47
N GLY A 534 36.18 -21.13 0.36
CA GLY A 534 35.83 -22.50 -0.08
C GLY A 534 35.15 -22.53 -1.45
N ALA A 535 34.04 -23.27 -1.55
CA ALA A 535 33.25 -23.38 -2.78
C ALA A 535 32.44 -22.11 -3.11
N ASP A 536 32.29 -21.20 -2.14
CA ASP A 536 31.65 -19.90 -2.34
C ASP A 536 32.65 -18.79 -2.69
N LYS A 537 33.92 -19.15 -2.88
CA LYS A 537 34.96 -18.21 -3.31
C LYS A 537 34.64 -17.66 -4.71
N ASP A 538 34.82 -16.35 -4.88
CA ASP A 538 34.64 -15.59 -6.12
C ASP A 538 33.18 -15.55 -6.65
N LYS A 539 32.20 -16.06 -5.90
CA LYS A 539 30.78 -15.80 -6.16
C LYS A 539 30.47 -14.34 -5.80
N GLU A 540 29.79 -13.62 -6.68
CA GLU A 540 29.37 -12.23 -6.42
C GLU A 540 28.27 -12.16 -5.35
N MET A 541 27.36 -13.13 -5.36
CA MET A 541 26.27 -13.28 -4.39
C MET A 541 26.19 -14.73 -3.87
N VAL A 542 25.51 -14.91 -2.74
CA VAL A 542 25.11 -16.22 -2.22
C VAL A 542 23.60 -16.26 -2.04
N SER A 543 22.97 -17.37 -2.39
CA SER A 543 21.51 -17.54 -2.37
C SER A 543 21.03 -18.83 -1.70
N GLY A 544 19.82 -18.77 -1.15
CA GLY A 544 19.12 -19.86 -0.48
C GLY A 544 18.34 -20.75 -1.45
N GLY A 545 18.29 -22.03 -1.12
CA GLY A 545 17.60 -23.05 -1.89
C GLY A 545 17.59 -24.38 -1.14
N ILE A 546 16.40 -24.98 -1.03
CA ILE A 546 16.21 -26.31 -0.45
C ILE A 546 15.42 -27.20 -1.41
N TYR A 547 15.58 -28.51 -1.24
CA TYR A 547 14.94 -29.51 -2.09
C TYR A 547 14.65 -30.81 -1.36
N SER A 548 13.63 -31.52 -1.84
CA SER A 548 13.15 -32.77 -1.24
C SER A 548 13.71 -34.04 -1.91
N SER A 549 14.70 -33.90 -2.79
CA SER A 549 15.26 -35.04 -3.54
C SER A 549 15.78 -36.14 -2.60
N GLY A 550 15.38 -37.39 -2.87
CA GLY A 550 15.68 -38.55 -2.03
C GLY A 550 14.94 -38.61 -0.69
N LYS A 551 14.07 -37.63 -0.40
CA LYS A 551 13.32 -37.51 0.85
C LYS A 551 11.82 -37.55 0.64
N PHE A 552 11.33 -36.75 -0.30
CA PHE A 552 9.94 -36.75 -0.74
C PHE A 552 9.88 -36.65 -2.26
N THR A 553 9.15 -37.58 -2.87
CA THR A 553 8.76 -37.52 -4.28
C THR A 553 7.28 -37.78 -4.43
N PHE A 554 6.68 -37.14 -5.41
CA PHE A 554 5.25 -37.12 -5.63
C PHE A 554 4.94 -37.23 -7.13
N HIS A 555 3.86 -37.94 -7.44
CA HIS A 555 3.36 -38.13 -8.80
C HIS A 555 1.84 -38.09 -8.78
N TYR A 556 1.21 -37.09 -9.42
CA TYR A 556 -0.23 -36.83 -9.39
C TYR A 556 -0.82 -36.45 -8.03
N GLY A 557 -1.82 -35.56 -8.04
CA GLY A 557 -2.55 -35.02 -6.91
C GLY A 557 -2.43 -33.50 -6.85
N LYS A 558 -2.52 -32.91 -5.65
CA LYS A 558 -2.39 -31.47 -5.45
C LYS A 558 -1.14 -31.14 -4.67
N LEU A 559 -0.43 -30.10 -5.08
CA LEU A 559 0.71 -29.55 -4.35
C LEU A 559 0.54 -28.03 -4.27
N GLU A 560 0.66 -27.47 -3.07
CA GLU A 560 0.52 -26.04 -2.83
C GLU A 560 1.58 -25.51 -1.86
N ALA A 561 1.90 -24.23 -1.98
CA ALA A 561 2.72 -23.49 -1.04
C ALA A 561 2.20 -22.07 -0.87
N ARG A 562 2.27 -21.54 0.35
CA ARG A 562 1.96 -20.14 0.66
C ARG A 562 3.25 -19.33 0.70
N ILE A 563 3.39 -18.36 -0.21
CA ILE A 563 4.66 -17.68 -0.50
C ILE A 563 4.43 -16.16 -0.55
N LYS A 564 5.42 -15.40 -0.09
CA LYS A 564 5.53 -13.93 -0.21
C LYS A 564 6.95 -13.59 -0.65
N THR A 565 7.14 -12.54 -1.46
CA THR A 565 8.47 -12.13 -1.93
C THR A 565 8.62 -10.61 -1.98
N HIS A 566 9.80 -10.08 -1.68
CA HIS A 566 10.04 -8.64 -1.78
C HIS A 566 10.28 -8.24 -3.23
N PRO A 567 9.33 -7.56 -3.91
CA PRO A 567 9.43 -7.33 -5.35
C PRO A 567 10.53 -6.33 -5.65
N HIS A 568 11.50 -6.73 -6.49
CA HIS A 568 12.60 -5.86 -6.89
C HIS A 568 13.10 -6.24 -8.28
N THR A 569 13.61 -5.27 -9.03
CA THR A 569 14.27 -5.56 -10.31
C THR A 569 15.39 -6.59 -10.11
N GLY A 570 15.45 -7.59 -10.99
CA GLY A 570 16.40 -8.70 -10.92
C GLY A 570 15.94 -9.91 -10.11
N ASN A 571 14.78 -9.86 -9.44
CA ASN A 571 14.23 -11.03 -8.73
C ASN A 571 14.01 -12.22 -9.67
N PHE A 572 14.33 -13.41 -9.16
CA PHE A 572 13.99 -14.68 -9.80
C PHE A 572 13.79 -15.84 -8.80
N PRO A 573 12.91 -15.73 -7.78
CA PRO A 573 12.58 -16.86 -6.91
C PRO A 573 11.62 -17.86 -7.58
N ALA A 574 11.60 -19.09 -7.08
CA ALA A 574 10.78 -20.16 -7.65
C ALA A 574 10.31 -21.21 -6.64
N PHE A 575 9.15 -21.80 -6.95
CA PHE A 575 8.61 -23.03 -6.39
C PHE A 575 8.28 -23.98 -7.54
N TRP A 576 9.01 -25.09 -7.62
CA TRP A 576 9.06 -25.89 -8.83
C TRP A 576 9.49 -27.33 -8.56
N LEU A 577 9.35 -28.17 -9.58
CA LEU A 577 9.51 -29.60 -9.51
C LEU A 577 10.49 -30.11 -10.57
N MET A 578 11.33 -31.06 -10.16
CA MET A 578 12.26 -31.77 -11.04
C MET A 578 12.09 -33.29 -10.91
N PRO A 579 12.35 -34.08 -11.96
CA PRO A 579 12.08 -35.51 -11.98
C PRO A 579 13.06 -36.27 -11.10
N ALA A 580 12.57 -37.27 -10.37
CA ALA A 580 13.40 -38.17 -9.57
C ALA A 580 14.26 -39.12 -10.44
N SER A 581 13.87 -39.33 -11.70
CA SER A 581 14.64 -40.11 -12.69
C SER A 581 14.76 -39.38 -14.04
N ASN A 582 15.95 -39.49 -14.63
CA ASN A 582 16.31 -38.87 -15.92
C ASN A 582 16.20 -39.85 -17.11
N GLU A 583 15.27 -40.80 -17.05
CA GLU A 583 15.12 -41.91 -18.03
C GLU A 583 15.04 -41.41 -19.48
N GLU A 584 14.52 -40.21 -19.69
CA GLU A 584 14.25 -39.64 -21.02
C GLU A 584 15.46 -38.87 -21.57
N GLY A 585 16.61 -38.91 -20.88
CA GLY A 585 17.85 -38.25 -21.31
C GLY A 585 18.14 -36.92 -20.62
N GLY A 586 17.61 -36.73 -19.40
CA GLY A 586 17.83 -35.52 -18.60
C GLY A 586 16.97 -34.33 -19.03
N TRP A 587 17.32 -33.14 -18.56
CA TRP A 587 16.57 -31.91 -18.87
C TRP A 587 16.78 -31.47 -20.32
N PRO A 588 15.72 -31.02 -21.05
CA PRO A 588 14.32 -30.89 -20.61
C PRO A 588 13.49 -32.15 -20.90
N LEU A 589 14.06 -33.18 -21.52
CA LEU A 589 13.34 -34.38 -21.96
C LEU A 589 12.64 -35.13 -20.81
N SER A 590 13.21 -35.07 -19.61
CA SER A 590 12.69 -35.71 -18.41
C SER A 590 11.64 -34.88 -17.66
N GLY A 591 11.36 -33.65 -18.11
CA GLY A 591 10.34 -32.78 -17.53
C GLY A 591 10.84 -31.79 -16.47
N GLU A 592 10.11 -30.70 -16.33
CA GLU A 592 10.16 -29.69 -15.25
C GLU A 592 8.75 -29.11 -15.11
N ILE A 593 8.30 -28.87 -13.88
CA ILE A 593 7.01 -28.22 -13.61
C ILE A 593 7.27 -27.04 -12.66
N ASP A 594 7.13 -25.83 -13.17
CA ASP A 594 7.25 -24.61 -12.38
C ASP A 594 5.87 -24.21 -11.90
N ILE A 595 5.64 -24.36 -10.59
CA ILE A 595 4.35 -24.02 -9.97
C ILE A 595 4.22 -22.52 -9.84
N TRP A 596 5.33 -21.87 -9.51
CA TRP A 596 5.44 -20.42 -9.43
C TRP A 596 6.87 -19.95 -9.72
N GLU A 597 6.98 -18.98 -10.64
CA GLU A 597 8.14 -18.10 -10.76
C GLU A 597 7.70 -16.63 -10.73
N GLN A 598 8.51 -15.80 -10.08
CA GLN A 598 8.35 -14.35 -10.03
C GLN A 598 9.54 -13.68 -10.72
N ILE A 599 9.25 -12.73 -11.62
CA ILE A 599 10.28 -12.11 -12.48
C ILE A 599 10.36 -10.61 -12.19
N ASP A 600 11.56 -10.14 -11.81
CA ASP A 600 11.78 -8.76 -11.41
C ASP A 600 10.76 -8.30 -10.34
N ALA A 601 10.33 -7.03 -10.40
CA ALA A 601 9.24 -6.49 -9.59
C ALA A 601 7.87 -6.65 -10.27
N ALA A 602 7.74 -7.51 -11.29
CA ALA A 602 6.50 -7.64 -12.04
C ALA A 602 5.42 -8.33 -11.20
N GLY A 603 4.22 -7.77 -11.10
CA GLY A 603 3.11 -8.43 -10.38
C GLY A 603 2.48 -9.60 -11.14
N GLN A 604 3.28 -10.57 -11.61
CA GLN A 604 2.85 -11.66 -12.49
C GLN A 604 3.47 -13.01 -12.15
N ALA A 605 2.62 -13.96 -11.77
CA ALA A 605 3.02 -15.32 -11.41
C ALA A 605 3.09 -16.14 -12.69
N HIS A 606 4.17 -16.89 -12.87
CA HIS A 606 4.33 -17.76 -14.02
C HIS A 606 4.19 -19.22 -13.59
N GLY A 607 3.27 -19.93 -14.21
CA GLY A 607 3.17 -21.38 -14.13
C GLY A 607 3.61 -21.99 -15.46
N THR A 608 4.66 -22.82 -15.45
CA THR A 608 5.33 -23.28 -16.67
C THR A 608 5.60 -24.79 -16.64
N VAL A 609 5.66 -25.40 -17.83
CA VAL A 609 6.25 -26.73 -18.00
C VAL A 609 7.37 -26.71 -19.04
N HIS A 610 8.45 -27.41 -18.71
CA HIS A 610 9.52 -27.72 -19.66
C HIS A 610 9.51 -29.20 -20.02
N SER A 611 9.48 -29.52 -21.31
CA SER A 611 9.61 -30.87 -21.84
C SER A 611 10.44 -30.85 -23.13
N GLY A 612 10.68 -32.03 -23.71
CA GLY A 612 11.23 -32.10 -25.06
C GLY A 612 10.37 -31.39 -26.09
N TRP A 613 9.06 -31.25 -25.85
CA TRP A 613 8.11 -30.59 -26.75
C TRP A 613 8.14 -29.08 -26.66
N THR A 614 8.26 -28.54 -25.43
CA THR A 614 8.15 -27.09 -25.19
C THR A 614 9.49 -26.37 -25.36
N TYR A 615 10.62 -27.09 -25.30
CA TYR A 615 11.95 -26.50 -25.37
C TYR A 615 12.50 -26.36 -26.80
N LYS A 616 12.80 -25.12 -27.21
CA LYS A 616 13.09 -24.70 -28.60
C LYS A 616 14.25 -25.43 -29.29
N SER A 617 15.22 -25.97 -28.54
CA SER A 617 16.42 -26.59 -29.12
C SER A 617 16.24 -28.05 -29.57
N TYR A 618 15.07 -28.67 -29.36
CA TYR A 618 14.78 -30.06 -29.77
C TYR A 618 14.03 -30.22 -31.13
N GLY A 619 13.74 -29.11 -31.84
CA GLY A 619 13.42 -29.12 -33.29
C GLY A 619 11.96 -28.80 -33.68
N GLU A 620 11.80 -27.90 -34.66
CA GLU A 620 10.58 -27.19 -35.12
C GLU A 620 9.68 -26.57 -34.03
N PRO A 621 10.10 -25.40 -33.47
CA PRO A 621 9.20 -24.53 -32.75
C PRO A 621 8.09 -24.01 -33.68
N GLY A 622 6.83 -24.10 -33.26
CA GLY A 622 5.80 -23.15 -33.68
C GLY A 622 4.65 -23.68 -34.54
N LYS A 623 4.62 -24.94 -35.00
CA LYS A 623 3.40 -25.48 -35.65
C LYS A 623 2.52 -26.34 -34.74
N TYR A 624 3.09 -27.01 -33.73
CA TYR A 624 2.35 -27.98 -32.91
C TYR A 624 2.67 -27.96 -31.40
N SER A 625 3.57 -27.11 -30.90
CA SER A 625 3.77 -27.01 -29.44
C SER A 625 2.60 -26.26 -28.81
N PRO A 626 1.91 -26.82 -27.81
CA PRO A 626 0.93 -26.08 -27.03
C PRO A 626 1.62 -24.96 -26.26
N THR A 627 0.84 -23.95 -25.87
CA THR A 627 1.25 -22.97 -24.85
C THR A 627 1.68 -23.72 -23.60
N SER A 628 2.87 -23.42 -23.08
CA SER A 628 3.46 -24.11 -21.94
C SER A 628 3.60 -23.25 -20.69
N THR A 629 3.17 -21.98 -20.77
CA THR A 629 3.23 -21.01 -19.66
C THR A 629 1.92 -20.25 -19.58
N GLY A 630 1.37 -20.16 -18.37
CA GLY A 630 0.29 -19.23 -18.03
C GLY A 630 0.78 -18.12 -17.10
N GLN A 631 0.03 -17.02 -17.05
CA GLN A 631 0.32 -15.88 -16.20
C GLN A 631 -0.90 -15.49 -15.37
N TYR A 632 -0.67 -15.06 -14.14
CA TYR A 632 -1.71 -14.51 -13.26
C TYR A 632 -1.21 -13.22 -12.62
N ASN A 633 -2.00 -12.15 -12.67
CA ASN A 633 -1.65 -10.87 -12.05
C ASN A 633 -1.96 -10.91 -10.55
N TYR A 634 -1.03 -10.42 -9.73
CA TYR A 634 -1.13 -10.42 -8.27
C TYR A 634 -0.17 -9.39 -7.67
N ASP A 635 -0.24 -9.17 -6.36
CA ASP A 635 0.76 -8.38 -5.62
C ASP A 635 1.79 -9.29 -4.94
N PRO A 636 3.03 -9.40 -5.46
CA PRO A 636 4.05 -10.27 -4.88
C PRO A 636 4.51 -9.88 -3.47
N ALA A 637 4.25 -8.65 -3.04
CA ALA A 637 4.55 -8.21 -1.68
C ALA A 637 3.57 -8.78 -0.63
N GLU A 638 2.46 -9.37 -1.06
CA GLU A 638 1.47 -10.01 -0.21
C GLU A 638 1.64 -11.54 -0.19
N TRP A 639 1.01 -12.20 0.77
CA TRP A 639 1.01 -13.66 0.84
C TRP A 639 0.00 -14.27 -0.12
N HIS A 640 0.44 -15.22 -0.93
CA HIS A 640 -0.42 -15.92 -1.89
C HIS A 640 -0.21 -17.43 -1.84
N VAL A 641 -1.24 -18.20 -2.16
CA VAL A 641 -1.18 -19.66 -2.27
C VAL A 641 -1.04 -20.07 -3.73
N TYR A 642 0.11 -20.61 -4.08
CA TYR A 642 0.41 -21.14 -5.41
C TYR A 642 0.22 -22.64 -5.40
N ALA A 643 -0.54 -23.16 -6.36
CA ALA A 643 -0.83 -24.58 -6.39
C ALA A 643 -0.90 -25.15 -7.81
N ILE A 644 -0.65 -26.46 -7.90
CA ILE A 644 -1.05 -27.27 -9.04
C ILE A 644 -2.00 -28.39 -8.62
N GLU A 645 -2.92 -28.73 -9.52
CA GLU A 645 -3.58 -30.03 -9.55
C GLU A 645 -3.09 -30.80 -10.78
N TRP A 646 -2.54 -31.99 -10.57
CA TRP A 646 -1.85 -32.78 -11.58
C TRP A 646 -2.43 -34.19 -11.64
N ASP A 647 -2.82 -34.64 -12.82
CA ASP A 647 -3.18 -36.03 -13.08
C ASP A 647 -2.60 -36.53 -14.42
N GLU A 648 -3.03 -37.71 -14.86
CA GLU A 648 -2.55 -38.35 -16.09
C GLU A 648 -2.93 -37.60 -17.38
N ASN A 649 -3.94 -36.74 -17.31
CA ASN A 649 -4.51 -36.03 -18.44
C ASN A 649 -4.07 -34.57 -18.47
N GLU A 650 -3.87 -33.92 -17.33
CA GLU A 650 -3.53 -32.49 -17.29
C GLU A 650 -2.80 -32.04 -16.02
N ILE A 651 -2.16 -30.88 -16.10
CA ILE A 651 -1.71 -30.08 -14.96
C ILE A 651 -2.46 -28.75 -15.00
N ARG A 652 -2.99 -28.31 -13.88
CA ARG A 652 -3.76 -27.07 -13.71
C ARG A 652 -3.12 -26.21 -12.65
N TRP A 653 -2.93 -24.92 -12.91
CA TRP A 653 -2.31 -23.97 -11.99
C TRP A 653 -3.33 -23.03 -11.37
N TYR A 654 -3.07 -22.66 -10.12
CA TYR A 654 -3.92 -21.82 -9.31
C TYR A 654 -3.11 -20.80 -8.52
N VAL A 655 -3.68 -19.60 -8.35
CA VAL A 655 -3.26 -18.59 -7.35
C VAL A 655 -4.46 -18.27 -6.47
N ASP A 656 -4.34 -18.48 -5.16
CA ASP A 656 -5.41 -18.30 -4.17
C ASP A 656 -6.70 -19.05 -4.52
N GLY A 657 -6.54 -20.26 -5.07
CA GLY A 657 -7.66 -21.09 -5.54
C GLY A 657 -8.26 -20.66 -6.89
N ASN A 658 -7.82 -19.54 -7.47
CA ASN A 658 -8.24 -19.12 -8.81
C ASN A 658 -7.43 -19.87 -9.87
N HIS A 659 -8.12 -20.69 -10.66
CA HIS A 659 -7.53 -21.37 -11.83
C HIS A 659 -7.15 -20.34 -12.90
N PHE A 660 -5.91 -20.42 -13.42
CA PHE A 660 -5.45 -19.50 -14.47
C PHE A 660 -4.79 -20.18 -15.66
N PHE A 661 -4.39 -21.45 -15.55
CA PHE A 661 -3.72 -22.15 -16.63
C PHE A 661 -3.90 -23.67 -16.58
N THR A 662 -3.96 -24.30 -17.75
CA THR A 662 -4.02 -25.76 -17.91
C THR A 662 -3.05 -26.19 -19.01
N TYR A 663 -2.25 -27.21 -18.72
CA TYR A 663 -1.43 -27.91 -19.70
C TYR A 663 -1.92 -29.36 -19.83
N ALA A 664 -2.53 -29.70 -20.95
CA ALA A 664 -3.15 -31.00 -21.19
C ALA A 664 -2.20 -31.95 -21.95
N ASN A 665 -2.20 -33.22 -21.55
CA ASN A 665 -1.56 -34.32 -22.26
C ASN A 665 -2.27 -34.52 -23.60
N GLN A 666 -1.57 -34.21 -24.68
CA GLN A 666 -2.11 -34.36 -26.03
C GLN A 666 -1.97 -35.79 -26.57
N HIS A 667 -1.38 -36.70 -25.80
CA HIS A 667 -1.01 -38.06 -26.24
C HIS A 667 -0.25 -38.06 -27.57
N TYR A 668 0.57 -37.02 -27.80
CA TYR A 668 1.20 -36.79 -29.09
C TYR A 668 2.47 -37.63 -29.22
N SER A 669 2.53 -38.42 -30.31
CA SER A 669 3.71 -39.19 -30.70
C SER A 669 4.02 -39.03 -32.19
N LYS A 670 5.21 -38.51 -32.53
CA LYS A 670 5.72 -38.44 -33.91
C LYS A 670 7.24 -38.34 -33.98
N GLY A 671 7.89 -39.31 -34.62
CA GLY A 671 9.34 -39.31 -34.80
C GLY A 671 10.06 -39.41 -33.45
N SER A 672 10.95 -38.46 -33.14
CA SER A 672 11.65 -38.37 -31.85
C SER A 672 10.79 -37.85 -30.70
N TYR A 673 9.61 -37.30 -30.99
CA TYR A 673 8.63 -36.88 -29.99
C TYR A 673 7.77 -38.06 -29.61
N THR A 674 8.24 -38.94 -28.73
CA THR A 674 7.39 -39.96 -28.11
C THR A 674 6.49 -39.30 -27.06
N GLU A 675 5.41 -39.98 -26.67
CA GLU A 675 4.52 -39.48 -25.60
C GLU A 675 5.29 -39.18 -24.31
N ASN A 676 6.26 -40.02 -23.95
CA ASN A 676 7.08 -39.79 -22.75
C ASN A 676 7.98 -38.56 -22.86
N VAL A 677 8.32 -38.11 -24.07
CA VAL A 677 9.13 -36.90 -24.32
C VAL A 677 8.24 -35.66 -24.37
N THR A 678 7.01 -35.79 -24.86
CA THR A 678 6.05 -34.69 -24.95
C THR A 678 5.31 -34.44 -23.65
N TRP A 679 5.04 -35.52 -22.92
CA TRP A 679 4.45 -35.57 -21.60
C TRP A 679 5.33 -36.41 -20.66
N PRO A 680 6.47 -35.88 -20.16
CA PRO A 680 7.31 -36.59 -19.18
C PRO A 680 6.73 -36.59 -17.75
N PHE A 681 5.48 -36.11 -17.57
CA PHE A 681 4.82 -35.90 -16.27
C PHE A 681 4.00 -37.13 -15.83
N TYR A 682 4.53 -38.34 -16.05
CA TYR A 682 3.93 -39.62 -15.63
C TYR A 682 4.76 -40.34 -14.56
N LYS A 683 5.69 -39.63 -13.91
CA LYS A 683 6.67 -40.20 -12.97
C LYS A 683 6.82 -39.33 -11.73
N ASP A 684 7.62 -39.81 -10.79
CA ASP A 684 7.94 -39.14 -9.53
C ASP A 684 8.78 -37.86 -9.74
N PHE A 685 8.34 -36.75 -9.12
CA PHE A 685 9.07 -35.48 -9.07
C PHE A 685 9.36 -35.11 -7.60
N TYR A 686 10.45 -34.37 -7.36
CA TYR A 686 10.78 -33.77 -6.06
C TYR A 686 10.65 -32.24 -6.12
N ILE A 687 10.49 -31.63 -4.95
CA ILE A 687 10.22 -30.21 -4.77
C ILE A 687 11.54 -29.44 -4.64
N ILE A 688 11.58 -28.23 -5.22
CA ILE A 688 12.63 -27.22 -5.03
C ILE A 688 11.97 -25.89 -4.64
N LEU A 689 12.53 -25.25 -3.60
CA LEU A 689 12.18 -23.91 -3.15
C LEU A 689 13.45 -23.06 -3.13
N ASN A 690 13.49 -21.92 -3.81
CA ASN A 690 14.68 -21.07 -3.82
C ASN A 690 14.39 -19.57 -3.99
N GLN A 691 15.35 -18.77 -3.54
CA GLN A 691 15.55 -17.40 -4.00
C GLN A 691 16.70 -17.38 -5.01
N SER A 692 16.51 -16.72 -6.14
CA SER A 692 17.58 -16.44 -7.11
C SER A 692 17.40 -15.05 -7.71
N VAL A 693 18.31 -14.67 -8.60
CA VAL A 693 18.33 -13.41 -9.33
C VAL A 693 18.63 -13.62 -10.82
N GLY A 694 18.13 -12.74 -11.68
CA GLY A 694 18.29 -12.81 -13.13
C GLY A 694 19.72 -12.55 -13.62
N ASN A 695 20.01 -12.82 -14.89
CA ASN A 695 21.30 -12.53 -15.55
C ASN A 695 21.12 -11.66 -16.81
N GLY A 696 19.95 -11.01 -16.93
CA GLY A 696 19.58 -10.20 -18.09
C GLY A 696 18.88 -10.97 -19.22
N SER A 697 18.72 -12.30 -19.15
CA SER A 697 18.01 -13.06 -20.19
C SER A 697 16.51 -13.18 -19.96
N TRP A 698 16.09 -13.44 -18.72
CA TRP A 698 14.69 -13.60 -18.33
C TRP A 698 14.30 -12.51 -17.34
N ALA A 699 14.80 -12.60 -16.11
CA ALA A 699 14.90 -11.45 -15.21
C ALA A 699 16.13 -10.58 -15.53
N LYS A 700 16.07 -9.29 -15.18
CA LYS A 700 17.19 -8.34 -15.32
C LYS A 700 18.37 -8.76 -14.44
N ASN A 701 19.53 -8.12 -14.65
CA ASN A 701 20.68 -8.33 -13.76
C ASN A 701 20.35 -7.92 -12.31
N PRO A 702 20.95 -8.58 -11.30
CA PRO A 702 20.71 -8.22 -9.91
C PRO A 702 21.23 -6.83 -9.59
N ASP A 703 20.54 -6.16 -8.67
CA ASP A 703 21.13 -5.11 -7.87
C ASP A 703 21.96 -5.74 -6.76
N MET A 704 23.28 -5.56 -6.86
CA MET A 704 24.25 -6.13 -5.92
C MET A 704 24.17 -5.53 -4.52
N ASN A 705 23.49 -4.39 -4.33
CA ASN A 705 23.33 -3.73 -3.03
C ASN A 705 21.96 -4.00 -2.40
N PHE A 706 21.10 -4.79 -3.07
CA PHE A 706 19.78 -5.17 -2.57
C PHE A 706 19.81 -6.55 -1.91
N THR A 707 19.04 -6.74 -0.84
CA THR A 707 18.81 -8.06 -0.24
C THR A 707 17.50 -8.62 -0.77
N TYR A 708 17.61 -9.63 -1.63
CA TYR A 708 16.44 -10.33 -2.15
C TYR A 708 15.97 -11.37 -1.13
N HIS A 709 14.65 -11.49 -0.96
CA HIS A 709 14.04 -12.29 0.10
C HIS A 709 12.70 -12.86 -0.37
N THR A 710 12.55 -14.18 -0.23
CA THR A 710 11.29 -14.90 -0.41
C THR A 710 11.00 -15.73 0.82
N GLN A 711 9.76 -15.68 1.27
CA GLN A 711 9.26 -16.34 2.47
C GLN A 711 8.28 -17.44 2.07
N PHE A 712 8.45 -18.62 2.67
CA PHE A 712 7.57 -19.76 2.50
C PHE A 712 6.94 -20.08 3.86
N ASP A 713 5.62 -20.01 3.93
CA ASP A 713 4.83 -20.30 5.13
C ASP A 713 4.57 -21.79 5.29
N TYR A 714 4.19 -22.45 4.20
CA TYR A 714 4.09 -23.90 4.17
C TYR A 714 4.28 -24.46 2.78
N VAL A 715 4.50 -25.78 2.70
CA VAL A 715 4.30 -26.60 1.51
C VAL A 715 3.45 -27.81 1.89
N ARG A 716 2.40 -28.11 1.11
CA ARG A 716 1.47 -29.21 1.39
C ARG A 716 1.16 -30.02 0.14
N ALA A 717 1.25 -31.34 0.25
CA ALA A 717 0.91 -32.29 -0.79
C ALA A 717 -0.30 -33.13 -0.40
N TYR A 718 -1.24 -33.27 -1.33
CA TYR A 718 -2.49 -34.00 -1.15
C TYR A 718 -2.68 -35.03 -2.24
N LYS A 719 -3.29 -36.15 -1.86
CA LYS A 719 -3.65 -37.26 -2.75
C LYS A 719 -5.13 -37.53 -2.71
N LYS A 720 -5.67 -38.02 -3.82
CA LYS A 720 -6.99 -38.66 -3.78
C LYS A 720 -6.90 -39.93 -2.95
N LYS A 721 -7.92 -40.21 -2.14
CA LYS A 721 -7.97 -41.42 -1.30
C LYS A 721 -7.78 -42.67 -2.15
N GLY A 722 -6.86 -43.53 -1.72
CA GLY A 722 -6.49 -44.75 -2.44
C GLY A 722 -5.32 -44.59 -3.41
N ASP A 723 -4.92 -43.36 -3.76
CA ASP A 723 -3.68 -43.10 -4.50
C ASP A 723 -2.50 -42.92 -3.54
N ASN A 724 -1.65 -43.95 -3.47
CA ASN A 724 -0.46 -43.98 -2.62
C ASN A 724 0.84 -43.84 -3.44
N ASN A 725 0.79 -43.28 -4.65
CA ASN A 725 1.95 -43.05 -5.49
C ASN A 725 2.74 -41.80 -5.02
N TYR A 726 3.38 -41.93 -3.87
CA TYR A 726 4.36 -40.99 -3.32
C TYR A 726 5.40 -41.75 -2.49
N LYS A 727 6.56 -41.15 -2.27
CA LYS A 727 7.59 -41.69 -1.37
C LYS A 727 7.98 -40.61 -0.38
N SER A 728 8.05 -40.96 0.90
CA SER A 728 8.46 -40.05 1.97
C SER A 728 9.39 -40.74 2.95
N THR A 729 10.42 -40.03 3.43
CA THR A 729 11.22 -40.45 4.59
C THR A 729 10.70 -39.87 5.91
N ALA A 730 9.85 -38.85 5.85
CA ALA A 730 9.04 -38.40 6.98
C ALA A 730 7.91 -39.40 7.23
N LYS A 731 7.55 -39.62 8.50
CA LYS A 731 6.56 -40.63 8.91
C LYS A 731 5.17 -40.05 9.15
N ASP A 732 5.03 -38.74 9.04
CA ASP A 732 3.80 -37.98 9.22
C ASP A 732 3.42 -37.29 7.90
N ASN A 733 2.19 -36.78 7.85
CA ASN A 733 1.67 -36.06 6.68
C ASN A 733 2.06 -34.57 6.69
N GLY A 734 2.95 -34.14 7.59
CA GLY A 734 3.33 -32.74 7.81
C GLY A 734 3.73 -32.47 9.26
N ASP A 735 4.22 -31.27 9.55
CA ASP A 735 4.41 -30.77 10.93
C ASP A 735 3.09 -30.32 11.57
N ASP A 736 1.97 -30.91 11.13
CA ASP A 736 0.65 -30.64 11.67
C ASP A 736 0.57 -31.25 13.07
N PRO A 737 0.06 -30.52 14.07
CA PRO A 737 -0.22 -31.13 15.35
C PRO A 737 -1.36 -32.15 15.20
N ASP A 738 -1.12 -33.40 15.61
CA ASP A 738 -2.13 -34.48 15.60
C ASP A 738 -3.40 -34.12 16.41
N PHE A 739 -3.27 -33.22 17.40
CA PHE A 739 -4.37 -32.74 18.25
C PHE A 739 -4.15 -31.29 18.68
N TYR A 740 -5.23 -30.50 18.65
CA TYR A 740 -5.29 -29.17 19.22
C TYR A 740 -5.92 -29.22 20.61
N VAL A 741 -5.21 -28.72 21.62
CA VAL A 741 -5.67 -28.70 23.00
C VAL A 741 -5.69 -27.27 23.51
N SER A 742 -6.86 -26.80 23.96
CA SER A 742 -6.97 -25.55 24.73
C SER A 742 -6.31 -25.74 26.10
N LEU A 743 -5.49 -24.78 26.51
CA LEU A 743 -4.82 -24.76 27.83
C LEU A 743 -5.82 -24.69 29.00
N ASP A 744 -7.07 -24.32 28.74
CA ASP A 744 -8.09 -24.07 29.76
C ASP A 744 -8.94 -25.31 30.05
N ASP A 745 -8.80 -26.37 29.25
CA ASP A 745 -9.58 -27.59 29.42
C ASP A 745 -8.95 -28.53 30.45
N SER A 746 -9.26 -28.26 31.72
CA SER A 746 -8.93 -29.13 32.87
C SER A 746 -9.51 -30.56 32.78
N SER A 747 -10.28 -30.90 31.75
CA SER A 747 -10.86 -32.24 31.53
C SER A 747 -9.92 -33.22 30.82
N ILE A 748 -8.72 -32.79 30.42
CA ILE A 748 -7.75 -33.63 29.72
C ILE A 748 -6.86 -34.37 30.72
N GLU A 749 -7.12 -35.67 30.85
CA GLU A 749 -6.32 -36.59 31.66
C GLU A 749 -5.52 -37.50 30.72
N VAL A 750 -4.18 -37.43 30.80
CA VAL A 750 -3.27 -38.34 30.06
C VAL A 750 -3.16 -39.63 30.88
N ILE A 751 -3.82 -40.70 30.44
CA ILE A 751 -3.80 -42.02 31.11
C ILE A 751 -2.94 -42.98 30.27
N THR A 752 -1.99 -43.67 30.90
CA THR A 752 -1.09 -44.64 30.25
C THR A 752 -1.57 -46.09 30.46
N ASP A 753 -1.75 -46.87 29.39
CA ASP A 753 -1.91 -48.34 29.45
C ASP A 753 -0.66 -49.00 28.84
N ASP A 754 0.00 -49.87 29.61
CA ASP A 754 1.31 -50.49 29.32
C ASP A 754 1.31 -51.48 28.14
N SER A 755 0.18 -51.74 27.48
CA SER A 755 0.04 -52.87 26.55
C SER A 755 -0.01 -52.54 25.04
N LEU A 756 -0.09 -51.27 24.62
CA LEU A 756 -0.35 -50.93 23.20
C LEU A 756 0.32 -49.60 22.76
N ALA A 757 1.53 -49.65 22.16
CA ALA A 757 2.01 -48.75 21.08
C ALA A 757 3.51 -48.93 20.77
N GLN A 758 3.86 -49.15 19.49
CA GLN A 758 5.23 -49.07 18.98
C GLN A 758 5.49 -47.65 18.42
N GLY A 759 5.96 -46.70 19.24
CA GLY A 759 6.50 -45.40 18.79
C GLY A 759 6.19 -44.21 19.71
N PRO A 760 7.02 -43.14 19.72
CA PRO A 760 6.77 -41.94 20.54
C PRO A 760 5.81 -40.95 19.83
N VAL A 761 4.74 -40.55 20.52
CA VAL A 761 3.85 -39.45 20.12
C VAL A 761 4.44 -38.13 20.63
N MET A 762 4.45 -37.08 19.79
CA MET A 762 4.95 -35.75 20.15
C MET A 762 3.80 -34.76 20.30
N PHE A 763 3.76 -34.01 21.39
CA PHE A 763 2.79 -32.93 21.57
C PHE A 763 3.42 -31.61 21.16
N PHE A 764 2.64 -30.81 20.44
CA PHE A 764 2.96 -29.43 20.14
C PHE A 764 1.82 -28.56 20.63
N ASP A 765 2.13 -27.42 21.23
CA ASP A 765 1.09 -26.43 21.48
C ASP A 765 0.71 -25.72 20.18
N LEU A 766 -0.25 -24.81 20.25
CA LEU A 766 -0.65 -23.93 19.14
C LEU A 766 0.50 -23.10 18.54
N HIS A 767 1.72 -23.15 19.10
CA HIS A 767 2.91 -22.48 18.58
C HIS A 767 3.95 -23.44 18.00
N GLY A 768 3.61 -24.72 17.79
CA GLY A 768 4.60 -25.71 17.34
C GLY A 768 5.69 -25.99 18.38
N ARG A 769 5.52 -25.57 19.65
CA ARG A 769 6.48 -25.84 20.72
C ARG A 769 6.21 -27.22 21.28
N ARG A 770 7.26 -28.04 21.38
CA ARG A 770 7.16 -29.36 21.99
C ARG A 770 6.74 -29.23 23.45
N VAL A 771 5.53 -29.70 23.78
CA VAL A 771 5.03 -29.70 25.16
C VAL A 771 5.47 -31.00 25.80
N SER A 772 6.45 -30.93 26.71
CA SER A 772 6.87 -32.09 27.47
C SER A 772 5.97 -32.27 28.70
N ALA A 773 5.04 -33.21 28.64
CA ALA A 773 4.56 -33.88 29.85
C ALA A 773 5.50 -35.06 30.15
N PRO A 774 5.91 -35.31 31.40
CA PRO A 774 6.70 -36.49 31.74
C PRO A 774 5.83 -37.73 31.57
N ALA A 775 6.01 -38.49 30.47
CA ALA A 775 5.33 -39.76 30.26
C ALA A 775 6.33 -40.89 29.99
N LYS A 776 6.24 -41.94 30.80
CA LYS A 776 6.70 -43.29 30.46
C LYS A 776 5.49 -44.02 29.87
N GLY A 777 5.55 -44.46 28.61
CA GLY A 777 4.47 -45.22 27.96
C GLY A 777 3.51 -44.35 27.14
N GLY A 778 2.85 -44.93 26.12
CA GLY A 778 2.06 -44.25 25.07
C GLY A 778 0.84 -43.45 25.56
N ILE A 779 0.26 -42.66 24.66
CA ILE A 779 -0.65 -41.54 24.95
C ILE A 779 -2.11 -41.83 24.55
N TYR A 780 -3.07 -41.50 25.44
CA TYR A 780 -4.51 -41.46 25.20
C TYR A 780 -5.06 -40.07 25.59
N ILE A 781 -6.00 -39.52 24.81
CA ILE A 781 -6.70 -38.26 25.12
C ILE A 781 -8.17 -38.58 25.45
N ARG A 782 -8.65 -38.20 26.64
CA ARG A 782 -10.06 -38.34 27.07
C ARG A 782 -10.67 -36.95 27.27
N LYS A 783 -11.86 -36.72 26.70
CA LYS A 783 -12.76 -35.61 27.06
C LYS A 783 -13.69 -36.06 28.20
N ALA A 784 -13.76 -35.35 29.31
CA ALA A 784 -14.67 -35.70 30.41
C ALA A 784 -16.10 -35.21 30.11
N GLY A 785 -17.03 -36.12 29.86
CA GLY A 785 -18.46 -35.82 29.71
C GLY A 785 -19.14 -36.74 28.69
N ASN A 786 -19.74 -37.83 29.18
CA ASN A 786 -20.71 -38.74 28.54
C ASN A 786 -20.70 -38.82 27.00
N ASN A 787 -19.64 -39.40 26.44
CA ASN A 787 -19.67 -40.55 25.52
C ASN A 787 -18.23 -40.81 25.10
N VAL A 788 -17.68 -41.94 25.52
CA VAL A 788 -16.32 -42.36 25.16
C VAL A 788 -16.35 -42.81 23.70
N SER A 789 -16.03 -41.90 22.78
CA SER A 789 -15.67 -42.28 21.42
C SER A 789 -14.27 -42.87 21.47
N LYS A 790 -14.18 -44.19 21.44
CA LYS A 790 -12.93 -44.91 21.18
C LYS A 790 -12.43 -44.49 19.80
N ILE A 791 -11.46 -43.58 19.70
CA ILE A 791 -10.72 -43.39 18.46
C ILE A 791 -9.59 -44.42 18.49
N VAL A 792 -9.78 -45.46 17.70
CA VAL A 792 -8.78 -46.49 17.42
C VAL A 792 -7.84 -45.91 16.38
N LEU A 793 -6.54 -45.86 16.68
CA LEU A 793 -5.51 -46.04 15.65
C LEU A 793 -5.23 -47.53 15.53
#